data_AF-A0AAQ1GKJ2-F1
#
_entry.id   AF-A0AAQ1GKJ2-F1
#
_cell.length_a   1.000
_cell.length_b   1.000
_cell.length_c   1.000
_cell.angle_alpha   90.00
_cell.angle_beta   90.00
_cell.angle_gamma   90.00
#
_symmetry.space_group_name_H-M   'P 1'
#
loop_
_entity.id
_entity.type
_entity.pdbx_description
1 polymer ?
#
loop_
_entity_poly.entity_id
_entity_poly.type
_entity_poly.pdbx_seq_one_letter_code
_entity_poly.pdbx_strand_id
1 'polypeptide(L)'
;MTIPTPTVNPAAVEHPPLPGGLPDPATLASLANAFFSALPGGKSGVSAPVVASPDVSAGSGATGGLPSALPAAAPILASVSNPAPAGSPLAGPGGTGTGVPGFAPPQGKAPGLNLAPSAPTHVLSLGNRAPALAPHAAAANGLPDSAVSIAPALEPRAAGALLGVPPVQEAASPTHAPPATPAATGPSPFYFLHGAQNGWHGRAQDIDVPVHGHGQGQASPQAFGLPGGDVLRDLVVFEPRSVGVPSVSGVSGESARYFVDEREAAVPHGLKSSAHPPFDVNAVRRDFPILQERVNGKPLIWFDNAATTHKPQAVIDRLAYFYAHENSNIHRAAHALAARATDAYEHARKTVQRFINASSPDEIVFVRGTTEAINLVAKSWGAQNVGEGDEIIVSHLEHHANIVPWQQLAAQKGARLRVIPVDDSGQVLLDDYRKLLSDRTKIVSVTQVSNALGTVVPVREIVELAHRAGAKALVDGAQSISHMRVDVQALDADFFVFSGHKIYGPTGIGVVYGKREVLEAMPPWQGGGNMIEDVTFERTVFHGPPARFEAGTGNIADAVGLGAALDYVSRVGIENIARYEHDLLGYATSVLAPVAGVRLVGTARDKASVLSFVLKGYTTAEVGQALSEEGIAVRAGHHCAQPILRRFGLEASVRPSLAFYNTCDEVDALVAVVRRLASRG
;
A
#
# COMPACT_ATOMS: atom_id res chain seq x y z
N MET A 1 58.25 29.09 -9.12
CA MET A 1 59.19 28.78 -8.02
C MET A 1 58.81 27.45 -7.41
N THR A 2 59.77 26.54 -7.32
CA THR A 2 59.68 25.28 -6.56
C THR A 2 59.70 25.54 -5.05
N ILE A 3 59.09 24.66 -4.25
CA ILE A 3 59.66 24.10 -3.00
C ILE A 3 58.78 22.91 -2.53
N PRO A 4 59.34 21.87 -1.89
CA PRO A 4 58.76 20.52 -1.94
C PRO A 4 58.19 20.01 -0.61
N THR A 5 57.51 18.87 -0.67
CA THR A 5 57.08 18.07 0.50
C THR A 5 58.29 17.42 1.19
N PRO A 6 58.39 17.48 2.53
CA PRO A 6 59.21 16.55 3.31
C PRO A 6 58.34 15.58 4.13
N THR A 7 58.46 14.29 3.83
CA THR A 7 57.99 13.22 4.72
C THR A 7 58.97 13.05 5.89
N VAL A 8 58.49 13.20 7.13
CA VAL A 8 59.20 12.72 8.33
C VAL A 8 58.18 11.98 9.21
N ASN A 9 58.51 10.74 9.53
CA ASN A 9 57.75 9.89 10.45
C ASN A 9 58.46 9.90 11.81
N PRO A 10 57.74 10.15 12.91
CA PRO A 10 58.12 9.56 14.18
C PRO A 10 56.94 8.86 14.86
N ALA A 11 57.11 7.56 15.12
CA ALA A 11 56.38 6.86 16.16
C ALA A 11 56.81 7.42 17.53
N ALA A 12 56.02 8.36 18.08
CA ALA A 12 56.07 8.79 19.48
C ALA A 12 54.89 9.73 19.82
N VAL A 13 53.68 9.19 19.92
CA VAL A 13 52.60 9.82 20.70
C VAL A 13 52.01 8.74 21.60
N GLU A 14 52.19 8.89 22.90
CA GLU A 14 51.65 7.96 23.90
C GLU A 14 50.12 8.05 23.89
N HIS A 15 49.45 6.90 23.75
CA HIS A 15 48.02 6.83 24.01
C HIS A 15 47.78 6.87 25.52
N PRO A 16 46.80 7.66 26.01
CA PRO A 16 46.43 7.63 27.43
C PRO A 16 45.91 6.24 27.82
N PRO A 17 46.11 5.80 29.08
CA PRO A 17 45.71 4.48 29.52
C PRO A 17 44.18 4.30 29.42
N LEU A 18 43.76 3.14 28.90
CA LEU A 18 42.35 2.76 28.85
C LEU A 18 41.76 2.75 30.28
N PRO A 19 40.52 3.27 30.48
CA PRO A 19 39.89 3.23 31.79
C PRO A 19 39.67 1.78 32.24
N GLY A 20 40.04 1.49 33.49
CA GLY A 20 39.99 0.13 34.04
C GLY A 20 38.58 -0.45 34.10
N GLY A 21 38.45 -1.74 33.77
CA GLY A 21 37.18 -2.47 33.79
C GLY A 21 36.93 -3.35 32.56
N LEU A 22 37.75 -3.25 31.51
CA LEU A 22 37.71 -4.15 30.36
C LEU A 22 38.57 -5.41 30.61
N PRO A 23 38.16 -6.60 30.13
CA PRO A 23 39.03 -7.77 30.10
C PRO A 23 40.29 -7.50 29.28
N ASP A 24 41.36 -8.23 29.56
CA ASP A 24 42.62 -8.07 28.82
C ASP A 24 42.45 -8.43 27.33
N PRO A 25 43.36 -7.96 26.44
CA PRO A 25 43.24 -8.19 25.01
C PRO A 25 43.24 -9.67 24.59
N ALA A 26 43.88 -10.56 25.34
CA ALA A 26 43.87 -12.00 25.05
C ALA A 26 42.52 -12.62 25.45
N THR A 27 41.93 -12.21 26.57
CA THR A 27 40.56 -12.60 26.95
C THR A 27 39.54 -12.10 25.93
N LEU A 28 39.66 -10.84 25.46
CA LEU A 28 38.80 -10.31 24.40
C LEU A 28 38.96 -11.07 23.07
N ALA A 29 40.19 -11.39 22.67
CA ALA A 29 40.45 -12.21 21.47
C ALA A 29 39.92 -13.65 21.60
N SER A 30 40.00 -14.24 22.79
CA SER A 30 39.45 -15.58 23.07
C SER A 30 37.92 -15.58 22.99
N LEU A 31 37.25 -14.57 23.56
CA LEU A 31 35.79 -14.41 23.48
C LEU A 31 35.31 -14.14 22.04
N ALA A 32 36.04 -13.32 21.28
CA ALA A 32 35.74 -13.08 19.87
C ALA A 32 35.87 -14.38 19.04
N ASN A 33 36.96 -15.13 19.22
CA ASN A 33 37.16 -16.40 18.52
C ASN A 33 36.09 -17.44 18.91
N ALA A 34 35.71 -17.55 20.19
CA ALA A 34 34.63 -18.41 20.64
C ALA A 34 33.27 -18.05 20.00
N PHE A 35 32.99 -16.75 19.85
CA PHE A 35 31.77 -16.26 19.21
C PHE A 35 31.70 -16.58 17.71
N PHE A 36 32.83 -16.50 16.99
CA PHE A 36 32.89 -16.80 15.55
C PHE A 36 33.12 -18.28 15.20
N SER A 37 33.52 -19.13 16.15
CA SER A 37 33.73 -20.58 15.91
C SER A 37 32.48 -21.46 16.08
N ALA A 38 31.34 -20.91 16.52
CA ALA A 38 30.12 -21.66 16.77
C ALA A 38 29.19 -21.70 15.54
N LEU A 39 29.44 -22.65 14.62
CA LEU A 39 28.48 -23.04 13.58
C LEU A 39 27.87 -24.42 13.89
N PRO A 40 26.53 -24.59 13.76
CA PRO A 40 25.87 -25.84 14.11
C PRO A 40 25.99 -26.89 12.99
N GLY A 41 26.66 -28.01 13.29
CA GLY A 41 26.57 -29.24 12.52
C GLY A 41 27.71 -29.51 11.51
N GLY A 42 28.74 -30.22 11.95
CA GLY A 42 29.78 -30.76 11.08
C GLY A 42 30.67 -31.76 11.83
N LYS A 43 30.52 -33.06 11.56
CA LYS A 43 31.34 -34.10 12.20
C LYS A 43 32.65 -34.29 11.44
N SER A 44 33.77 -34.24 12.14
CA SER A 44 34.94 -35.08 11.85
C SER A 44 35.68 -35.39 13.16
N GLY A 45 36.11 -36.65 13.32
CA GLY A 45 36.93 -37.12 14.45
C GLY A 45 38.23 -37.75 13.91
N VAL A 46 38.82 -38.67 14.69
CA VAL A 46 40.19 -39.25 14.55
C VAL A 46 41.24 -38.37 15.26
N SER A 47 42.03 -38.84 16.23
CA SER A 47 42.10 -40.13 16.97
C SER A 47 42.97 -40.02 18.24
N ALA A 48 42.68 -40.81 19.29
CA ALA A 48 43.55 -40.98 20.48
C ALA A 48 44.59 -42.12 20.31
N PRO A 49 45.71 -42.11 21.06
CA PRO A 49 45.98 -43.09 22.15
C PRO A 49 46.81 -42.52 23.36
N VAL A 50 47.13 -43.20 24.48
CA VAL A 50 46.42 -44.14 25.42
C VAL A 50 47.34 -44.43 26.65
N VAL A 51 46.81 -44.39 27.91
CA VAL A 51 47.35 -45.05 29.17
C VAL A 51 48.68 -44.49 29.79
N ALA A 52 49.00 -44.51 31.11
CA ALA A 52 48.43 -45.09 32.35
C ALA A 52 48.62 -44.19 33.62
N SER A 53 47.89 -44.52 34.72
CA SER A 53 48.00 -43.95 36.08
C SER A 53 49.01 -44.73 36.99
N PRO A 54 49.23 -44.36 38.28
CA PRO A 54 48.29 -44.75 39.36
C PRO A 54 48.08 -43.75 40.54
N ASP A 55 46.87 -43.84 41.15
CA ASP A 55 46.43 -43.79 42.58
C ASP A 55 47.21 -42.94 43.65
N VAL A 56 46.58 -42.39 44.72
CA VAL A 56 45.63 -43.00 45.68
C VAL A 56 44.67 -41.98 46.35
N SER A 57 43.35 -42.29 46.35
CA SER A 57 42.32 -42.24 47.44
C SER A 57 42.31 -41.15 48.55
N ALA A 58 41.19 -40.64 49.11
CA ALA A 58 39.74 -40.88 48.92
C ALA A 58 38.89 -39.75 49.57
N GLY A 59 37.60 -39.61 49.20
CA GLY A 59 36.70 -38.60 49.78
C GLY A 59 35.20 -38.74 49.45
N SER A 60 34.68 -39.98 49.38
CA SER A 60 33.25 -40.38 49.32
C SER A 60 32.28 -39.61 48.39
N GLY A 61 31.88 -40.28 47.31
CA GLY A 61 30.54 -40.19 46.72
C GLY A 61 30.14 -41.56 46.16
N ALA A 62 28.84 -41.87 46.15
CA ALA A 62 28.27 -43.02 45.44
C ALA A 62 26.91 -42.59 44.86
N THR A 63 26.78 -42.27 43.56
CA THR A 63 26.70 -43.18 42.38
C THR A 63 25.53 -44.15 42.48
N GLY A 64 24.66 -44.36 41.48
CA GLY A 64 24.62 -44.05 40.04
C GLY A 64 23.64 -45.07 39.41
N GLY A 65 23.19 -45.06 38.16
CA GLY A 65 23.40 -44.20 36.99
C GLY A 65 23.12 -45.00 35.71
N LEU A 66 22.64 -44.37 34.63
CA LEU A 66 22.58 -44.91 33.24
C LEU A 66 21.69 -46.19 33.05
N PRO A 67 21.48 -46.74 31.83
CA PRO A 67 21.92 -46.32 30.48
C PRO A 67 20.77 -46.13 29.45
N SER A 68 21.16 -45.88 28.20
CA SER A 68 20.31 -45.49 27.05
C SER A 68 20.04 -46.60 26.03
N ALA A 69 18.82 -46.67 25.47
CA ALA A 69 18.51 -47.31 24.17
C ALA A 69 17.25 -46.71 23.52
N LEU A 70 17.23 -46.63 22.18
CA LEU A 70 16.10 -46.28 21.30
C LEU A 70 15.13 -47.50 21.16
N PRO A 71 13.84 -47.41 20.71
CA PRO A 71 13.36 -46.50 19.65
C PRO A 71 11.88 -45.99 19.75
N ALA A 72 11.47 -45.30 18.67
CA ALA A 72 10.14 -45.12 18.05
C ALA A 72 8.78 -45.47 18.74
N ALA A 73 7.78 -44.71 18.28
CA ALA A 73 6.32 -44.93 18.34
C ALA A 73 5.58 -44.56 19.65
N ALA A 74 4.46 -43.84 19.48
CA ALA A 74 3.52 -43.50 20.54
C ALA A 74 2.54 -44.64 20.85
N PRO A 75 2.00 -44.67 22.07
CA PRO A 75 0.54 -44.70 22.17
C PRO A 75 -0.07 -43.78 23.27
N ILE A 76 -1.07 -43.00 22.84
CA ILE A 76 -2.39 -42.71 23.46
C ILE A 76 -2.58 -42.89 25.00
N LEU A 77 -3.04 -41.79 25.65
CA LEU A 77 -3.73 -41.66 26.96
C LEU A 77 -2.94 -42.10 28.23
N ALA A 78 -2.94 -41.35 29.35
CA ALA A 78 -4.13 -40.80 30.01
C ALA A 78 -3.85 -39.51 30.82
N SER A 79 -4.92 -38.75 31.10
CA SER A 79 -4.91 -37.56 31.95
C SER A 79 -4.68 -37.89 33.43
N VAL A 80 -3.68 -37.28 34.06
CA VAL A 80 -3.52 -37.28 35.53
C VAL A 80 -3.40 -35.85 36.04
N SER A 81 -4.44 -35.41 36.74
CA SER A 81 -4.49 -34.15 37.47
C SER A 81 -3.78 -34.26 38.82
N ASN A 82 -3.12 -33.19 39.26
CA ASN A 82 -2.53 -33.06 40.60
C ASN A 82 -3.12 -31.82 41.31
N PRO A 83 -3.19 -31.77 42.66
CA PRO A 83 -4.28 -31.09 43.35
C PRO A 83 -3.90 -29.71 43.93
N ALA A 84 -4.91 -28.86 44.11
CA ALA A 84 -4.79 -27.63 44.89
C ALA A 84 -4.95 -27.89 46.41
N PRO A 85 -4.28 -27.11 47.28
CA PRO A 85 -4.33 -27.31 48.74
C PRO A 85 -5.66 -26.88 49.37
N ALA A 86 -5.94 -27.41 50.57
CA ALA A 86 -7.25 -27.36 51.22
C ALA A 86 -7.65 -25.98 51.76
N GLY A 87 -8.93 -25.61 51.61
CA GLY A 87 -9.50 -24.38 52.18
C GLY A 87 -10.73 -23.79 51.50
N SER A 88 -11.35 -24.46 50.51
CA SER A 88 -12.48 -23.91 49.72
C SER A 88 -13.73 -24.82 49.74
N PRO A 89 -14.96 -24.28 49.86
CA PRO A 89 -16.14 -25.06 50.24
C PRO A 89 -16.92 -25.65 49.04
N LEU A 90 -16.36 -26.67 48.38
CA LEU A 90 -17.09 -27.52 47.41
C LEU A 90 -16.74 -29.01 47.58
N ALA A 91 -17.26 -29.64 48.64
CA ALA A 91 -17.29 -31.09 48.78
C ALA A 91 -18.44 -31.54 49.69
N GLY A 92 -19.54 -31.99 49.08
CA GLY A 92 -20.54 -32.86 49.72
C GLY A 92 -20.39 -34.29 49.14
N PRO A 93 -20.40 -35.36 49.95
CA PRO A 93 -19.99 -36.69 49.50
C PRO A 93 -21.10 -37.43 48.73
N GLY A 94 -20.69 -38.35 47.85
CA GLY A 94 -21.61 -39.16 47.06
C GLY A 94 -22.22 -40.34 47.84
N GLY A 95 -23.28 -40.93 47.28
CA GLY A 95 -23.91 -42.13 47.83
C GLY A 95 -25.29 -42.41 47.25
N THR A 96 -25.37 -43.47 46.43
CA THR A 96 -26.60 -44.07 45.88
C THR A 96 -27.71 -44.31 46.91
N GLY A 97 -28.98 -44.02 46.58
CA GLY A 97 -30.13 -44.44 47.40
C GLY A 97 -31.50 -44.18 46.76
N THR A 98 -32.35 -45.20 46.75
CA THR A 98 -33.75 -45.15 46.28
C THR A 98 -34.72 -45.09 47.47
N GLY A 99 -35.69 -44.19 47.50
CA GLY A 99 -36.78 -44.22 48.50
C GLY A 99 -37.56 -42.91 48.71
N VAL A 100 -38.87 -43.03 48.85
CA VAL A 100 -39.92 -42.01 49.13
C VAL A 100 -40.64 -42.48 50.43
N PRO A 101 -41.49 -41.73 51.21
CA PRO A 101 -41.91 -40.31 51.28
C PRO A 101 -41.71 -39.64 52.68
N GLY A 102 -42.24 -38.42 52.94
CA GLY A 102 -42.40 -37.94 54.34
C GLY A 102 -42.96 -36.53 54.69
N PHE A 103 -44.23 -36.24 54.39
CA PHE A 103 -45.15 -35.31 55.13
C PHE A 103 -44.82 -33.78 55.32
N ALA A 104 -45.83 -33.00 55.76
CA ALA A 104 -45.91 -31.52 55.70
C ALA A 104 -46.62 -30.92 56.96
N PRO A 105 -47.25 -29.71 56.96
CA PRO A 105 -46.83 -28.31 56.68
C PRO A 105 -47.01 -27.40 57.96
N PRO A 106 -47.15 -26.04 57.91
CA PRO A 106 -48.47 -25.42 57.61
C PRO A 106 -48.49 -24.02 56.91
N GLN A 107 -49.54 -23.81 56.09
CA GLN A 107 -50.41 -22.61 55.90
C GLN A 107 -49.81 -21.19 55.65
N GLY A 108 -50.30 -20.36 54.69
CA GLY A 108 -51.36 -20.61 53.69
C GLY A 108 -51.84 -19.35 52.91
N LYS A 109 -52.82 -19.58 52.02
CA LYS A 109 -53.57 -18.66 51.10
C LYS A 109 -52.95 -18.28 49.75
N ALA A 110 -53.77 -18.51 48.72
CA ALA A 110 -53.63 -18.25 47.27
C ALA A 110 -55.02 -17.70 46.78
N PRO A 111 -55.38 -17.50 45.48
CA PRO A 111 -54.66 -17.85 44.25
C PRO A 111 -54.70 -16.84 43.07
N GLY A 112 -53.99 -17.17 41.99
CA GLY A 112 -54.12 -16.60 40.64
C GLY A 112 -53.55 -17.54 39.57
N LEU A 113 -54.43 -18.14 38.76
CA LEU A 113 -54.17 -19.09 37.65
C LEU A 113 -53.39 -18.46 36.45
N ASN A 114 -53.02 -19.11 35.34
CA ASN A 114 -52.61 -20.46 34.85
C ASN A 114 -52.37 -20.29 33.31
N LEU A 115 -51.67 -21.12 32.52
CA LEU A 115 -50.61 -22.14 32.70
C LEU A 115 -49.97 -22.38 31.30
N ALA A 116 -48.76 -22.93 31.25
CA ALA A 116 -48.30 -23.79 30.14
C ALA A 116 -48.33 -25.26 30.60
N PRO A 117 -48.26 -26.29 29.73
CA PRO A 117 -46.93 -26.90 29.56
C PRO A 117 -46.63 -27.61 28.21
N SER A 118 -45.33 -27.94 28.11
CA SER A 118 -44.54 -28.78 27.20
C SER A 118 -45.13 -30.04 26.52
N ALA A 119 -44.51 -30.38 25.37
CA ALA A 119 -44.64 -31.62 24.60
C ALA A 119 -43.94 -32.86 25.21
N PRO A 120 -44.06 -34.05 24.58
CA PRO A 120 -43.06 -35.11 24.74
C PRO A 120 -42.63 -35.90 23.46
N THR A 121 -41.32 -36.19 23.39
CA THR A 121 -40.65 -37.39 22.81
C THR A 121 -40.58 -37.72 21.30
N HIS A 122 -39.47 -38.38 20.94
CA HIS A 122 -38.99 -38.77 19.59
C HIS A 122 -39.26 -40.25 19.25
N VAL A 123 -39.31 -40.63 17.95
CA VAL A 123 -38.66 -41.83 17.33
C VAL A 123 -38.45 -41.58 15.81
N LEU A 124 -37.42 -42.21 15.23
CA LEU A 124 -36.95 -42.15 13.83
C LEU A 124 -37.90 -42.74 12.77
N SER A 125 -37.86 -42.18 11.54
CA SER A 125 -38.04 -42.95 10.30
C SER A 125 -37.25 -42.34 9.13
N LEU A 126 -36.80 -43.19 8.21
CA LEU A 126 -35.93 -42.87 7.07
C LEU A 126 -36.62 -43.35 5.79
N GLY A 127 -36.76 -42.49 4.76
CA GLY A 127 -36.98 -42.92 3.38
C GLY A 127 -38.19 -42.32 2.61
N ASN A 128 -37.86 -41.56 1.55
CA ASN A 128 -38.63 -41.31 0.30
C ASN A 128 -40.04 -40.67 0.42
N ARG A 129 -40.35 -39.53 -0.24
CA ARG A 129 -40.22 -39.27 -1.69
C ARG A 129 -40.27 -37.77 -2.07
N ALA A 130 -39.49 -37.43 -3.11
CA ALA A 130 -39.66 -36.42 -4.17
C ALA A 130 -40.33 -35.04 -3.91
N PRO A 131 -39.72 -33.91 -4.38
CA PRO A 131 -40.36 -32.58 -4.36
C PRO A 131 -41.36 -32.40 -5.51
N ALA A 132 -42.42 -31.64 -5.25
CA ALA A 132 -43.36 -31.17 -6.28
C ALA A 132 -42.86 -29.87 -6.94
N LEU A 133 -42.95 -29.81 -8.27
CA LEU A 133 -42.62 -28.61 -9.07
C LEU A 133 -43.83 -27.68 -9.22
N ALA A 134 -43.58 -26.37 -9.15
CA ALA A 134 -44.48 -25.31 -9.61
C ALA A 134 -43.66 -24.20 -10.29
N PRO A 135 -44.22 -23.47 -11.29
CA PRO A 135 -43.42 -22.94 -12.40
C PRO A 135 -42.79 -21.57 -12.17
N HIS A 136 -41.69 -21.30 -12.90
CA HIS A 136 -41.03 -20.00 -12.97
C HIS A 136 -41.67 -19.10 -14.06
N ALA A 137 -41.66 -17.79 -13.84
CA ALA A 137 -41.92 -16.79 -14.88
C ALA A 137 -40.62 -16.38 -15.58
N ALA A 138 -40.64 -16.21 -16.90
CA ALA A 138 -39.44 -15.95 -17.69
C ALA A 138 -39.09 -14.45 -17.78
N ALA A 139 -37.80 -14.12 -17.67
CA ALA A 139 -37.25 -12.81 -18.02
C ALA A 139 -36.94 -12.70 -19.53
N ALA A 140 -37.12 -11.52 -20.10
CA ALA A 140 -37.23 -11.31 -21.55
C ALA A 140 -35.88 -11.17 -22.32
N ASN A 141 -34.79 -11.78 -21.84
CA ASN A 141 -33.44 -11.60 -22.41
C ASN A 141 -32.55 -12.86 -22.49
N GLY A 142 -33.12 -14.07 -22.34
CA GLY A 142 -32.58 -15.26 -23.02
C GLY A 142 -31.23 -15.82 -22.56
N LEU A 143 -30.80 -15.57 -21.32
CA LEU A 143 -29.66 -16.25 -20.68
C LEU A 143 -30.09 -16.84 -19.32
N PRO A 144 -29.54 -18.00 -18.89
CA PRO A 144 -29.99 -18.68 -17.68
C PRO A 144 -29.33 -18.12 -16.40
N ASP A 145 -30.16 -17.67 -15.45
CA ASP A 145 -29.71 -17.30 -14.10
C ASP A 145 -29.30 -18.55 -13.29
N SER A 146 -28.04 -18.59 -12.87
CA SER A 146 -27.53 -19.61 -11.93
C SER A 146 -27.47 -19.06 -10.52
N ALA A 147 -28.61 -19.08 -9.82
CA ALA A 147 -28.68 -18.71 -8.40
C ALA A 147 -28.12 -19.83 -7.51
N VAL A 148 -26.91 -19.67 -6.99
CA VAL A 148 -26.31 -20.55 -5.99
C VAL A 148 -26.45 -19.92 -4.61
N SER A 149 -27.41 -20.40 -3.80
CA SER A 149 -27.49 -20.06 -2.38
C SER A 149 -26.59 -21.00 -1.57
N ILE A 150 -25.52 -20.47 -0.97
CA ILE A 150 -24.74 -21.17 0.06
C ILE A 150 -25.06 -20.53 1.41
N ALA A 151 -25.68 -21.29 2.29
CA ALA A 151 -25.80 -20.93 3.70
C ALA A 151 -24.42 -21.01 4.38
N PRO A 152 -24.12 -20.15 5.37
CA PRO A 152 -22.78 -20.05 5.93
C PRO A 152 -22.41 -21.28 6.75
N ALA A 153 -21.47 -22.08 6.25
CA ALA A 153 -20.81 -23.13 7.02
C ALA A 153 -19.65 -22.52 7.82
N LEU A 154 -19.68 -22.65 9.15
CA LEU A 154 -18.48 -22.50 9.97
C LEU A 154 -17.56 -23.72 9.74
N GLU A 155 -16.28 -23.47 9.44
CA GLU A 155 -15.21 -24.42 9.76
C GLU A 155 -14.01 -23.69 10.38
N PRO A 156 -13.50 -24.18 11.53
CA PRO A 156 -12.29 -23.63 12.15
C PRO A 156 -11.04 -24.33 11.62
N ARG A 157 -10.00 -23.57 11.22
CA ARG A 157 -8.67 -24.15 10.97
C ARG A 157 -7.71 -23.83 12.11
N ALA A 158 -7.52 -24.83 12.96
CA ALA A 158 -6.44 -24.87 13.94
C ALA A 158 -5.09 -25.19 13.29
N ALA A 159 -4.02 -25.05 14.09
CA ALA A 159 -2.62 -25.12 13.66
C ALA A 159 -2.21 -26.44 12.97
N GLY A 160 -1.30 -26.32 11.98
CA GLY A 160 -0.55 -27.44 11.41
C GLY A 160 0.94 -27.35 11.78
N ALA A 161 1.47 -28.41 12.39
CA ALA A 161 2.89 -28.54 12.71
C ALA A 161 3.68 -29.26 11.61
N LEU A 162 5.00 -29.29 11.78
CA LEU A 162 6.05 -29.90 10.96
C LEU A 162 5.80 -31.33 10.40
N LEU A 163 6.69 -31.71 9.45
CA LEU A 163 6.92 -33.00 8.74
C LEU A 163 6.25 -33.05 7.34
N GLY A 164 6.86 -33.59 6.28
CA GLY A 164 8.20 -34.16 6.04
C GLY A 164 8.32 -34.59 4.55
N VAL A 165 9.53 -34.70 3.98
CA VAL A 165 9.73 -34.97 2.53
C VAL A 165 9.61 -36.48 2.21
N PRO A 166 8.89 -36.89 1.15
CA PRO A 166 8.80 -38.31 0.75
C PRO A 166 9.99 -38.79 -0.11
N PRO A 167 10.36 -40.08 -0.04
CA PRO A 167 11.49 -40.66 -0.80
C PRO A 167 11.13 -41.05 -2.25
N VAL A 168 12.17 -41.14 -3.09
CA VAL A 168 12.09 -41.55 -4.51
C VAL A 168 12.26 -43.07 -4.65
N GLN A 169 11.63 -43.67 -5.65
CA GLN A 169 11.63 -45.12 -5.90
C GLN A 169 12.25 -45.46 -7.28
N GLU A 170 13.14 -46.44 -7.33
CA GLU A 170 13.89 -46.86 -8.53
C GLU A 170 13.10 -47.79 -9.46
N ALA A 171 13.38 -47.74 -10.77
CA ALA A 171 13.06 -48.82 -11.72
C ALA A 171 13.99 -48.85 -12.96
N ALA A 172 14.81 -49.92 -13.04
CA ALA A 172 15.33 -50.66 -14.21
C ALA A 172 15.82 -49.96 -15.52
N SER A 173 17.03 -50.36 -15.97
CA SER A 173 17.62 -50.05 -17.29
C SER A 173 17.50 -51.19 -18.32
N PRO A 174 17.81 -50.93 -19.60
CA PRO A 174 18.71 -51.80 -20.37
C PRO A 174 19.83 -51.04 -21.13
N THR A 175 20.67 -51.77 -21.89
CA THR A 175 22.05 -51.38 -22.32
C THR A 175 22.15 -51.06 -23.85
N HIS A 176 23.29 -50.74 -24.51
CA HIS A 176 24.72 -50.87 -24.17
C HIS A 176 25.69 -50.00 -25.05
N ALA A 177 26.74 -49.44 -24.41
CA ALA A 177 28.14 -49.25 -24.93
C ALA A 177 28.49 -48.21 -26.04
N PRO A 178 29.77 -47.76 -26.16
CA PRO A 178 30.09 -46.31 -26.15
C PRO A 178 31.03 -45.82 -27.30
N PRO A 179 31.54 -44.55 -27.33
CA PRO A 179 32.76 -44.19 -26.58
C PRO A 179 32.91 -42.71 -26.09
N ALA A 180 33.95 -42.50 -25.25
CA ALA A 180 34.75 -41.28 -25.02
C ALA A 180 34.17 -40.07 -24.24
N THR A 181 34.65 -39.92 -22.99
CA THR A 181 34.69 -38.71 -22.15
C THR A 181 35.95 -37.87 -22.45
N PRO A 182 35.97 -36.53 -22.23
CA PRO A 182 36.15 -36.02 -20.85
C PRO A 182 35.38 -34.75 -20.44
N ALA A 183 35.20 -34.65 -19.12
CA ALA A 183 35.05 -33.42 -18.32
C ALA A 183 34.00 -32.36 -18.73
N ALA A 184 32.82 -32.42 -18.10
CA ALA A 184 31.94 -31.27 -17.93
C ALA A 184 31.48 -31.18 -16.47
N THR A 185 31.88 -30.11 -15.78
CA THR A 185 31.32 -29.70 -14.48
C THR A 185 29.93 -29.11 -14.71
N GLY A 186 28.89 -29.74 -14.15
CA GLY A 186 27.51 -29.24 -14.22
C GLY A 186 27.28 -27.99 -13.36
N PRO A 187 26.34 -27.10 -13.74
CA PRO A 187 26.09 -25.85 -13.02
C PRO A 187 25.32 -26.04 -11.71
N SER A 188 25.72 -25.27 -10.69
CA SER A 188 24.91 -25.05 -9.47
C SER A 188 23.72 -24.12 -9.80
N PRO A 189 22.52 -24.32 -9.21
CA PRO A 189 21.33 -23.52 -9.53
C PRO A 189 21.32 -22.10 -8.89
N PHE A 190 22.46 -21.57 -8.45
CA PHE A 190 22.59 -20.27 -7.80
C PHE A 190 23.61 -19.39 -8.54
N TYR A 191 23.10 -18.46 -9.36
CA TYR A 191 23.90 -17.70 -10.34
C TYR A 191 24.71 -16.52 -9.76
N PHE A 192 24.65 -16.28 -8.44
CA PHE A 192 25.23 -15.11 -7.77
C PHE A 192 26.48 -15.42 -6.90
N LEU A 193 27.05 -16.63 -6.99
CA LEU A 193 28.19 -17.08 -6.17
C LEU A 193 29.50 -17.34 -6.95
N HIS A 194 29.72 -16.65 -8.07
CA HIS A 194 31.01 -16.59 -8.75
C HIS A 194 31.41 -15.15 -9.09
N GLY A 195 32.09 -14.50 -8.12
CA GLY A 195 32.51 -13.10 -8.26
C GLY A 195 33.33 -12.57 -7.08
N ALA A 196 34.05 -13.42 -6.33
CA ALA A 196 34.79 -13.01 -5.12
C ALA A 196 36.14 -13.73 -4.92
N GLN A 197 36.77 -14.21 -6.00
CA GLN A 197 38.15 -14.74 -5.98
C GLN A 197 38.92 -14.30 -7.22
N ASN A 198 39.42 -13.06 -7.21
CA ASN A 198 40.70 -12.66 -7.79
C ASN A 198 40.99 -11.21 -7.37
N GLY A 199 42.09 -11.01 -6.64
CA GLY A 199 42.47 -9.71 -6.08
C GLY A 199 42.96 -8.73 -7.14
N TRP A 200 42.71 -7.44 -6.91
CA TRP A 200 43.23 -6.35 -7.74
C TRP A 200 44.74 -6.15 -7.54
N HIS A 201 45.54 -6.64 -8.48
CA HIS A 201 46.93 -6.19 -8.67
C HIS A 201 47.19 -5.89 -10.15
N GLY A 202 46.93 -4.64 -10.55
CA GLY A 202 47.29 -4.09 -11.85
C GLY A 202 47.77 -2.65 -11.68
N ARG A 203 48.94 -2.32 -12.24
CA ARG A 203 49.47 -0.94 -12.27
C ARG A 203 48.57 -0.06 -13.15
N ALA A 204 48.47 1.22 -12.80
CA ALA A 204 47.91 2.23 -13.68
C ALA A 204 48.66 2.22 -15.03
N GLN A 205 47.89 2.19 -16.12
CA GLN A 205 48.36 2.52 -17.45
C GLN A 205 47.64 3.81 -17.85
N ASP A 206 48.42 4.82 -18.24
CA ASP A 206 47.87 6.07 -18.75
C ASP A 206 47.13 5.80 -20.08
N ILE A 207 45.88 6.24 -20.15
CA ILE A 207 45.08 6.18 -21.38
C ILE A 207 45.32 7.48 -22.15
N ASP A 208 46.11 7.38 -23.21
CA ASP A 208 46.33 8.48 -24.15
C ASP A 208 45.01 8.81 -24.88
N VAL A 209 44.55 10.06 -24.75
CA VAL A 209 43.33 10.56 -25.42
C VAL A 209 43.76 11.31 -26.69
N PRO A 210 43.33 10.91 -27.90
CA PRO A 210 43.75 11.59 -29.12
C PRO A 210 43.19 13.01 -29.21
N VAL A 211 44.06 14.01 -29.14
CA VAL A 211 43.70 15.41 -29.40
C VAL A 211 43.77 15.66 -30.91
N HIS A 212 42.60 15.73 -31.57
CA HIS A 212 42.46 16.42 -32.85
C HIS A 212 41.69 17.73 -32.63
N GLY A 213 42.34 18.85 -32.94
CA GLY A 213 41.83 20.19 -32.67
C GLY A 213 41.04 20.83 -33.82
N HIS A 214 40.42 21.96 -33.48
CA HIS A 214 39.83 22.98 -34.35
C HIS A 214 38.48 22.70 -35.01
N GLY A 215 37.43 22.98 -34.23
CA GLY A 215 36.10 23.39 -34.71
C GLY A 215 35.39 24.15 -33.58
N GLN A 216 34.92 25.39 -33.84
CA GLN A 216 34.31 26.23 -32.79
C GLN A 216 32.93 25.69 -32.37
N GLY A 217 32.67 25.66 -31.06
CA GLY A 217 31.36 25.27 -30.52
C GLY A 217 31.36 25.09 -29.01
N GLN A 218 31.26 26.19 -28.25
CA GLN A 218 30.96 26.09 -26.81
C GLN A 218 29.52 25.59 -26.63
N ALA A 219 29.37 24.29 -26.38
CA ALA A 219 28.10 23.69 -26.00
C ALA A 219 27.67 24.21 -24.61
N SER A 220 26.89 25.28 -24.60
CA SER A 220 26.17 25.74 -23.42
C SER A 220 24.98 24.79 -23.18
N PRO A 221 24.69 24.36 -21.94
CA PRO A 221 23.55 23.50 -21.68
C PRO A 221 22.25 24.25 -21.96
N GLN A 222 21.59 23.95 -23.08
CA GLN A 222 20.23 24.40 -23.33
C GLN A 222 19.25 23.52 -22.56
N ALA A 223 18.39 24.14 -21.77
CA ALA A 223 17.23 23.46 -21.21
C ALA A 223 16.32 23.02 -22.37
N PHE A 224 16.13 21.71 -22.53
CA PHE A 224 15.16 21.16 -23.47
C PHE A 224 13.75 21.42 -22.91
N GLY A 225 13.21 22.60 -23.24
CA GLY A 225 11.77 22.80 -23.21
C GLY A 225 11.10 21.84 -24.19
N LEU A 226 9.87 21.45 -23.88
CA LEU A 226 9.06 20.61 -24.77
C LEU A 226 9.05 21.21 -26.20
N PRO A 227 9.24 20.40 -27.26
CA PRO A 227 9.28 20.92 -28.62
C PRO A 227 7.94 21.62 -28.95
N GLY A 228 8.01 22.93 -29.17
CA GLY A 228 6.85 23.74 -29.53
C GLY A 228 5.97 24.18 -28.35
N GLY A 229 6.53 24.79 -27.31
CA GLY A 229 5.74 25.47 -26.26
C GLY A 229 4.74 26.51 -26.79
N ASP A 230 5.05 27.15 -27.93
CA ASP A 230 4.13 28.04 -28.64
C ASP A 230 3.10 27.25 -29.48
N VAL A 231 3.48 26.11 -30.07
CA VAL A 231 2.59 25.22 -30.84
C VAL A 231 1.56 24.53 -29.94
N LEU A 232 1.93 24.21 -28.70
CA LEU A 232 1.03 23.67 -27.69
C LEU A 232 -0.07 24.67 -27.28
N ARG A 233 0.21 25.98 -27.30
CA ARG A 233 -0.83 27.01 -27.03
C ARG A 233 -1.89 27.01 -28.11
N ASP A 234 -1.50 26.94 -29.38
CA ASP A 234 -2.42 26.92 -30.51
C ASP A 234 -3.23 25.61 -30.61
N LEU A 235 -2.69 24.49 -30.12
CA LEU A 235 -3.36 23.17 -30.16
C LEU A 235 -4.34 22.91 -29.00
N VAL A 236 -4.29 23.69 -27.92
CA VAL A 236 -5.18 23.52 -26.75
C VAL A 236 -6.54 24.23 -26.93
N VAL A 237 -6.69 25.08 -27.95
CA VAL A 237 -7.96 25.76 -28.26
C VAL A 237 -8.87 24.86 -29.10
N PHE A 238 -9.59 23.95 -28.44
CA PHE A 238 -10.64 23.16 -29.06
C PHE A 238 -11.96 23.96 -29.13
N GLU A 239 -12.18 24.73 -30.20
CA GLU A 239 -13.52 25.31 -30.46
C GLU A 239 -14.49 24.23 -30.99
N PRO A 240 -15.60 23.95 -30.27
CA PRO A 240 -16.67 23.13 -30.84
C PRO A 240 -17.41 23.94 -31.92
N ARG A 241 -17.52 23.38 -33.14
CA ARG A 241 -18.32 23.97 -34.22
C ARG A 241 -19.75 24.20 -33.77
N SER A 242 -20.12 25.46 -33.52
CA SER A 242 -21.46 25.87 -33.14
C SER A 242 -22.32 26.12 -34.38
N VAL A 243 -23.56 25.60 -34.36
CA VAL A 243 -24.62 26.01 -35.28
C VAL A 243 -25.26 27.28 -34.69
N GLY A 244 -25.42 28.31 -35.52
CA GLY A 244 -25.49 29.70 -35.05
C GLY A 244 -26.69 30.09 -34.18
N VAL A 245 -26.40 30.88 -33.15
CA VAL A 245 -27.32 31.73 -32.37
C VAL A 245 -26.62 33.09 -32.15
N PRO A 246 -27.31 34.24 -32.10
CA PRO A 246 -26.65 35.55 -32.14
C PRO A 246 -25.79 35.90 -30.90
N SER A 247 -24.79 36.75 -31.15
CA SER A 247 -23.73 37.14 -30.22
C SER A 247 -24.21 37.84 -28.94
N VAL A 248 -23.62 37.45 -27.80
CA VAL A 248 -23.41 38.33 -26.63
C VAL A 248 -21.91 38.49 -26.43
N SER A 249 -21.44 39.73 -26.36
CA SER A 249 -20.01 40.06 -26.33
C SER A 249 -19.40 39.99 -24.93
N GLY A 250 -18.24 39.33 -24.81
CA GLY A 250 -17.24 39.68 -23.80
C GLY A 250 -16.94 38.65 -22.71
N VAL A 251 -16.20 37.58 -23.04
CA VAL A 251 -15.15 37.01 -22.18
C VAL A 251 -14.01 36.52 -23.08
N SER A 252 -12.80 37.06 -22.92
CA SER A 252 -11.58 36.51 -23.51
C SER A 252 -11.12 35.32 -22.66
N GLY A 253 -11.40 34.10 -23.12
CA GLY A 253 -11.06 32.88 -22.38
C GLY A 253 -9.65 32.39 -22.65
N GLU A 254 -8.67 32.85 -21.86
CA GLU A 254 -7.45 32.06 -21.68
C GLU A 254 -7.73 30.84 -20.79
N SER A 255 -6.99 29.76 -21.02
CA SER A 255 -7.23 28.46 -20.40
C SER A 255 -6.69 28.39 -18.97
N ALA A 256 -7.44 28.99 -18.03
CA ALA A 256 -7.18 28.85 -16.59
C ALA A 256 -6.98 27.37 -16.23
N ARG A 257 -5.77 27.06 -15.73
CA ARG A 257 -5.32 25.71 -15.35
C ARG A 257 -5.86 25.37 -13.97
N TYR A 258 -6.54 24.22 -13.80
CA TYR A 258 -7.16 23.83 -12.52
C TYR A 258 -6.21 23.77 -11.31
N PHE A 259 -4.90 23.71 -11.54
CA PHE A 259 -3.83 23.61 -10.55
C PHE A 259 -3.05 24.93 -10.35
N VAL A 260 -3.42 26.02 -11.03
CA VAL A 260 -2.82 27.35 -10.86
C VAL A 260 -3.94 28.33 -10.54
N ASP A 261 -3.98 28.84 -9.32
CA ASP A 261 -4.88 29.96 -9.00
C ASP A 261 -4.29 31.27 -9.56
N GLU A 262 -4.76 31.67 -10.73
CA GLU A 262 -4.35 32.91 -11.40
C GLU A 262 -4.62 34.17 -10.54
N ARG A 263 -5.44 34.06 -9.48
CA ARG A 263 -5.71 35.18 -8.56
C ARG A 263 -4.56 35.45 -7.59
N GLU A 264 -3.71 34.45 -7.29
CA GLU A 264 -2.46 34.68 -6.55
C GLU A 264 -1.31 35.17 -7.45
N ALA A 265 -1.45 35.08 -8.79
CA ALA A 265 -0.46 35.57 -9.74
C ALA A 265 -0.47 37.11 -9.91
N ALA A 266 -1.38 37.83 -9.25
CA ALA A 266 -1.45 39.29 -9.22
C ALA A 266 -0.37 39.92 -8.31
N VAL A 267 0.90 39.61 -8.56
CA VAL A 267 2.05 40.21 -7.86
C VAL A 267 2.17 41.69 -8.25
N PRO A 268 2.25 42.64 -7.28
CA PRO A 268 2.44 44.05 -7.62
C PRO A 268 3.76 44.24 -8.37
N HIS A 269 3.72 45.05 -9.44
CA HIS A 269 4.87 45.32 -10.30
C HIS A 269 6.11 45.77 -9.48
N GLY A 270 7.11 44.89 -9.36
CA GLY A 270 8.35 45.19 -8.63
C GLY A 270 9.13 44.00 -8.07
N LEU A 271 8.52 42.80 -7.94
CA LEU A 271 9.23 41.61 -7.45
C LEU A 271 9.68 40.70 -8.60
N LYS A 272 10.91 40.19 -8.48
CA LYS A 272 11.55 39.33 -9.47
C LYS A 272 10.72 38.07 -9.70
N SER A 273 10.56 37.66 -10.96
CA SER A 273 10.09 36.33 -11.35
C SER A 273 10.74 35.27 -10.46
N SER A 274 9.94 34.39 -9.87
CA SER A 274 10.42 33.30 -9.03
C SER A 274 11.31 32.40 -9.88
N ALA A 275 12.62 32.45 -9.59
CA ALA A 275 13.66 31.76 -10.35
C ALA A 275 13.68 30.26 -10.02
N HIS A 276 12.55 29.56 -10.25
CA HIS A 276 12.55 28.12 -10.36
C HIS A 276 13.25 27.76 -11.67
N PRO A 277 14.28 26.90 -11.65
CA PRO A 277 14.93 26.46 -12.88
C PRO A 277 13.92 25.71 -13.78
N PRO A 278 14.12 25.72 -15.11
CA PRO A 278 13.28 24.92 -16.02
C PRO A 278 13.29 23.45 -15.59
N PHE A 279 12.14 22.78 -15.74
CA PHE A 279 11.95 21.41 -15.28
C PHE A 279 12.77 20.44 -16.15
N ASP A 280 13.94 20.01 -15.64
CA ASP A 280 14.78 19.01 -16.30
C ASP A 280 14.31 17.60 -15.91
N VAL A 281 13.45 17.03 -16.75
CA VAL A 281 12.98 15.64 -16.60
C VAL A 281 14.13 14.63 -16.60
N ASN A 282 15.23 14.88 -17.31
CA ASN A 282 16.36 13.96 -17.36
C ASN A 282 17.18 14.00 -16.06
N ALA A 283 17.25 15.15 -15.38
CA ALA A 283 17.76 15.22 -14.01
C ALA A 283 16.87 14.43 -13.05
N VAL A 284 15.56 14.66 -13.10
CA VAL A 284 14.61 13.99 -12.22
C VAL A 284 14.59 12.47 -12.43
N ARG A 285 14.66 12.00 -13.68
CA ARG A 285 14.75 10.55 -14.01
C ARG A 285 15.96 9.85 -13.40
N ARG A 286 17.09 10.54 -13.23
CA ARG A 286 18.30 9.93 -12.61
C ARG A 286 18.08 9.58 -11.14
N ASP A 287 17.15 10.24 -10.45
CA ASP A 287 16.80 9.92 -9.08
C ASP A 287 16.00 8.61 -8.96
N PHE A 288 15.43 8.06 -10.05
CA PHE A 288 14.61 6.84 -10.03
C PHE A 288 15.40 5.66 -10.66
N PRO A 289 16.16 4.88 -9.87
CA PRO A 289 17.09 3.88 -10.42
C PRO A 289 16.40 2.83 -11.31
N ILE A 290 15.18 2.42 -10.96
CA ILE A 290 14.40 1.42 -11.71
C ILE A 290 14.06 1.85 -13.16
N LEU A 291 14.09 3.14 -13.49
CA LEU A 291 13.88 3.60 -14.88
C LEU A 291 15.07 3.29 -15.82
N GLN A 292 16.17 2.77 -15.29
CA GLN A 292 17.32 2.29 -16.07
C GLN A 292 17.20 0.80 -16.46
N GLU A 293 16.21 0.10 -15.91
CA GLU A 293 16.00 -1.34 -16.15
C GLU A 293 15.57 -1.64 -17.60
N ARG A 294 15.78 -2.90 -17.99
CA ARG A 294 15.31 -3.43 -19.28
C ARG A 294 14.27 -4.51 -19.10
N VAL A 295 13.13 -4.36 -19.78
CA VAL A 295 12.06 -5.34 -19.84
C VAL A 295 11.98 -5.86 -21.27
N ASN A 296 11.97 -7.20 -21.45
CA ASN A 296 11.96 -7.85 -22.76
C ASN A 296 13.11 -7.37 -23.69
N GLY A 297 14.27 -7.06 -23.09
CA GLY A 297 15.46 -6.53 -23.77
C GLY A 297 15.42 -5.03 -24.11
N LYS A 298 14.28 -4.36 -23.94
CA LYS A 298 14.03 -2.96 -24.28
C LYS A 298 14.07 -2.08 -23.02
N PRO A 299 14.38 -0.77 -23.14
CA PRO A 299 14.29 0.16 -22.00
C PRO A 299 12.89 0.15 -21.40
N LEU A 300 12.79 0.19 -20.06
CA LEU A 300 11.50 0.30 -19.38
C LEU A 300 10.83 1.64 -19.68
N ILE A 301 9.59 1.58 -20.15
CA ILE A 301 8.69 2.74 -20.23
C ILE A 301 7.53 2.49 -19.25
N TRP A 302 7.53 3.20 -18.12
CA TRP A 302 6.53 3.00 -17.06
C TRP A 302 5.38 4.00 -17.15
N PHE A 303 4.20 3.52 -17.54
CA PHE A 303 2.95 4.27 -17.62
C PHE A 303 1.82 3.66 -16.75
N ASP A 304 2.14 2.96 -15.66
CA ASP A 304 1.14 2.47 -14.69
C ASP A 304 1.21 3.19 -13.33
N ASN A 305 1.60 4.47 -13.37
CA ASN A 305 1.75 5.36 -12.22
C ASN A 305 0.49 5.45 -11.35
N ALA A 306 -0.70 5.48 -11.96
CA ALA A 306 -1.97 5.54 -11.23
C ALA A 306 -2.36 4.21 -10.56
N ALA A 307 -1.59 3.12 -10.73
CA ALA A 307 -1.62 1.95 -9.86
C ALA A 307 -0.56 2.09 -8.76
N THR A 308 0.70 2.33 -9.13
CA THR A 308 1.78 2.68 -8.20
C THR A 308 2.88 3.44 -8.94
N THR A 309 3.48 4.43 -8.27
CA THR A 309 4.65 5.15 -8.79
C THR A 309 5.95 4.45 -8.38
N HIS A 310 7.04 4.73 -9.09
CA HIS A 310 8.38 4.32 -8.70
C HIS A 310 8.92 5.21 -7.56
N LYS A 311 10.07 4.84 -7.00
CA LYS A 311 10.62 5.42 -5.78
C LYS A 311 11.94 6.14 -6.10
N PRO A 312 12.13 7.40 -5.68
CA PRO A 312 13.42 8.06 -5.83
C PRO A 312 14.43 7.48 -4.84
N GLN A 313 15.71 7.55 -5.17
CA GLN A 313 16.81 7.00 -4.37
C GLN A 313 16.76 7.51 -2.92
N ALA A 314 16.38 8.77 -2.71
CA ALA A 314 16.22 9.37 -1.38
C ALA A 314 15.23 8.61 -0.46
N VAL A 315 14.18 7.99 -1.01
CA VAL A 315 13.23 7.17 -0.24
C VAL A 315 13.84 5.80 0.08
N ILE A 316 14.54 5.20 -0.88
CA ILE A 316 15.22 3.91 -0.73
C ILE A 316 16.31 4.02 0.35
N ASP A 317 17.15 5.05 0.26
CA ASP A 317 18.21 5.35 1.22
C ASP A 317 17.64 5.65 2.60
N ARG A 318 16.52 6.38 2.70
CA ARG A 318 15.89 6.69 3.99
C ARG A 318 15.39 5.45 4.71
N LEU A 319 14.79 4.49 3.99
CA LEU A 319 14.38 3.20 4.53
C LEU A 319 15.58 2.36 4.97
N ALA A 320 16.60 2.25 4.12
CA ALA A 320 17.83 1.52 4.44
C ALA A 320 18.53 2.09 5.69
N TYR A 321 18.63 3.41 5.78
CA TYR A 321 19.21 4.11 6.93
C TYR A 321 18.40 3.88 8.21
N PHE A 322 17.06 3.92 8.16
CA PHE A 322 16.21 3.63 9.31
C PHE A 322 16.52 2.24 9.86
N TYR A 323 16.50 1.21 9.02
CA TYR A 323 16.76 -0.15 9.44
C TYR A 323 18.20 -0.39 9.92
N ALA A 324 19.19 0.30 9.35
CA ALA A 324 20.60 0.17 9.74
C ALA A 324 20.98 0.93 11.03
N HIS A 325 20.32 2.05 11.35
CA HIS A 325 20.83 3.00 12.36
C HIS A 325 19.81 3.55 13.37
N GLU A 326 18.49 3.39 13.13
CA GLU A 326 17.43 4.00 13.94
C GLU A 326 16.40 2.99 14.47
N ASN A 327 16.28 1.81 13.85
CA ASN A 327 15.19 0.87 14.07
C ASN A 327 14.95 0.52 15.54
N SER A 328 13.76 0.87 16.01
CA SER A 328 13.21 0.45 17.29
C SER A 328 11.69 0.63 17.30
N ASN A 329 11.03 0.17 18.37
CA ASN A 329 9.63 0.51 18.62
C ASN A 329 9.53 1.90 19.26
N ILE A 330 8.37 2.55 19.09
CA ILE A 330 8.15 3.97 19.40
C ILE A 330 7.38 4.21 20.71
N HIS A 331 7.42 5.44 21.20
CA HIS A 331 6.70 6.02 22.35
C HIS A 331 6.95 5.42 23.75
N ARG A 332 7.14 4.10 23.91
CA ARG A 332 7.09 3.41 25.22
C ARG A 332 8.43 3.05 25.87
N ALA A 333 9.57 3.34 25.24
CA ALA A 333 10.89 2.92 25.74
C ALA A 333 11.85 4.10 25.94
N ALA A 334 12.50 4.13 27.11
CA ALA A 334 13.38 5.23 27.55
C ALA A 334 14.83 5.15 27.00
N HIS A 335 15.10 4.31 26.00
CA HIS A 335 16.45 4.12 25.44
C HIS A 335 16.63 4.88 24.11
N ALA A 336 17.87 5.28 23.81
CA ALA A 336 18.19 6.21 22.71
C ALA A 336 17.62 5.82 21.33
N LEU A 337 17.57 4.52 20.98
CA LEU A 337 17.00 4.09 19.69
C LEU A 337 15.48 4.28 19.59
N ALA A 338 14.73 4.17 20.70
CA ALA A 338 13.28 4.42 20.70
C ALA A 338 12.98 5.91 20.59
N ALA A 339 13.81 6.76 21.21
CA ALA A 339 13.74 8.21 21.01
C ALA A 339 13.95 8.54 19.51
N ARG A 340 15.05 8.08 18.89
CA ARG A 340 15.32 8.30 17.45
C ARG A 340 14.20 7.79 16.54
N ALA A 341 13.70 6.58 16.77
CA ALA A 341 12.61 6.01 15.98
C ALA A 341 11.32 6.83 16.14
N THR A 342 11.02 7.30 17.36
CA THR A 342 9.85 8.15 17.65
C THR A 342 9.99 9.52 16.98
N ASP A 343 11.16 10.15 17.09
CA ASP A 343 11.47 11.43 16.46
C ASP A 343 11.34 11.36 14.93
N ALA A 344 11.83 10.29 14.31
CA ALA A 344 11.71 10.06 12.87
C ALA A 344 10.25 9.86 12.44
N TYR A 345 9.47 9.06 13.19
CA TYR A 345 8.05 8.79 12.91
C TYR A 345 7.19 10.05 13.05
N GLU A 346 7.36 10.82 14.13
CA GLU A 346 6.62 12.06 14.36
C GLU A 346 7.12 13.21 13.47
N HIS A 347 8.38 13.18 13.01
CA HIS A 347 8.84 14.06 11.94
C HIS A 347 8.09 13.78 10.63
N ALA A 348 7.92 12.51 10.25
CA ALA A 348 7.13 12.14 9.08
C ALA A 348 5.66 12.58 9.20
N ARG A 349 5.05 12.42 10.38
CA ARG A 349 3.68 12.93 10.66
C ARG A 349 3.59 14.45 10.43
N LYS A 350 4.57 15.20 10.92
CA LYS A 350 4.68 16.65 10.67
C LYS A 350 4.93 16.98 9.20
N THR A 351 5.68 16.16 8.47
CA THR A 351 5.88 16.36 7.02
C THR A 351 4.58 16.14 6.25
N VAL A 352 3.79 15.10 6.58
CA VAL A 352 2.44 14.91 6.04
C VAL A 352 1.55 16.12 6.35
N GLN A 353 1.51 16.58 7.60
CA GLN A 353 0.73 17.74 8.03
C GLN A 353 1.06 18.99 7.20
N ARG A 354 2.35 19.30 7.01
CA ARG A 354 2.77 20.44 6.18
C ARG A 354 2.41 20.25 4.70
N PHE A 355 2.56 19.05 4.16
CA PHE A 355 2.36 18.77 2.73
C PHE A 355 0.92 18.98 2.27
N ILE A 356 -0.07 18.60 3.09
CA ILE A 356 -1.50 18.75 2.78
C ILE A 356 -2.12 20.02 3.40
N ASN A 357 -1.31 20.85 4.04
CA ASN A 357 -1.72 22.00 4.86
C ASN A 357 -2.81 21.65 5.92
N ALA A 358 -2.60 20.62 6.72
CA ALA A 358 -3.42 20.35 7.91
C ALA A 358 -3.03 21.28 9.07
N SER A 359 -3.94 21.54 10.02
CA SER A 359 -3.72 22.50 11.09
C SER A 359 -2.81 21.96 12.22
N SER A 360 -2.90 20.65 12.51
CA SER A 360 -2.11 19.97 13.53
C SER A 360 -1.65 18.58 13.07
N PRO A 361 -0.46 18.10 13.49
CA PRO A 361 -0.09 16.70 13.30
C PRO A 361 -1.06 15.74 14.01
N ASP A 362 -1.81 16.19 15.02
CA ASP A 362 -2.81 15.36 15.71
C ASP A 362 -3.97 14.92 14.78
N GLU A 363 -4.18 15.64 13.68
CA GLU A 363 -5.19 15.36 12.67
C GLU A 363 -4.76 14.27 11.67
N ILE A 364 -3.51 13.80 11.77
CA ILE A 364 -2.89 12.85 10.84
C ILE A 364 -2.78 11.47 11.49
N VAL A 365 -3.55 10.51 10.99
CA VAL A 365 -3.49 9.09 11.37
C VAL A 365 -2.83 8.29 10.25
N PHE A 366 -1.81 7.50 10.60
CA PHE A 366 -1.18 6.55 9.68
C PHE A 366 -1.96 5.23 9.61
N VAL A 367 -2.12 4.74 8.38
CA VAL A 367 -2.78 3.46 8.04
C VAL A 367 -2.02 2.77 6.92
N ARG A 368 -2.45 1.58 6.46
CA ARG A 368 -1.79 0.84 5.36
C ARG A 368 -2.00 1.43 3.96
N GLY A 369 -2.96 2.35 3.80
CA GLY A 369 -3.33 2.97 2.51
C GLY A 369 -4.77 3.50 2.51
N THR A 370 -5.17 4.20 1.43
CA THR A 370 -6.52 4.78 1.26
C THR A 370 -7.65 3.78 1.52
N THR A 371 -7.52 2.53 1.13
CA THR A 371 -8.56 1.51 1.38
C THR A 371 -8.78 1.26 2.87
N GLU A 372 -7.72 1.30 3.68
CA GLU A 372 -7.83 1.19 5.13
C GLU A 372 -8.35 2.49 5.75
N ALA A 373 -7.91 3.64 5.24
CA ALA A 373 -8.39 4.96 5.63
C ALA A 373 -9.92 5.09 5.52
N ILE A 374 -10.49 4.72 4.36
CA ILE A 374 -11.95 4.79 4.14
C ILE A 374 -12.67 3.74 4.99
N ASN A 375 -12.07 2.55 5.20
CA ASN A 375 -12.63 1.55 6.12
C ASN A 375 -12.68 2.04 7.57
N LEU A 376 -11.65 2.74 8.04
CA LEU A 376 -11.61 3.36 9.37
C LEU A 376 -12.78 4.34 9.52
N VAL A 377 -12.94 5.28 8.59
CA VAL A 377 -14.03 6.27 8.65
C VAL A 377 -15.40 5.59 8.58
N ALA A 378 -15.60 4.62 7.67
CA ALA A 378 -16.87 3.90 7.57
C ALA A 378 -17.20 3.07 8.83
N LYS A 379 -16.21 2.44 9.46
CA LYS A 379 -16.40 1.50 10.59
C LYS A 379 -16.31 2.15 11.98
N SER A 380 -15.77 3.37 12.08
CA SER A 380 -15.79 4.19 13.29
C SER A 380 -16.87 5.27 13.19
N TRP A 381 -16.62 6.32 12.39
CA TRP A 381 -17.55 7.44 12.23
C TRP A 381 -18.89 6.98 11.66
N GLY A 382 -18.87 6.24 10.55
CA GLY A 382 -20.09 5.78 9.88
C GLY A 382 -20.92 4.84 10.74
N ALA A 383 -20.26 3.93 11.46
CA ALA A 383 -20.93 3.00 12.38
C ALA A 383 -21.63 3.70 13.57
N GLN A 384 -21.18 4.89 13.96
CA GLN A 384 -21.81 5.71 15.01
C GLN A 384 -22.89 6.65 14.46
N ASN A 385 -22.71 7.21 13.26
CA ASN A 385 -23.49 8.36 12.76
C ASN A 385 -24.49 8.04 11.62
N VAL A 386 -24.51 6.80 11.10
CA VAL A 386 -25.42 6.36 10.02
C VAL A 386 -26.42 5.32 10.55
N GLY A 387 -27.71 5.56 10.33
CA GLY A 387 -28.82 4.68 10.68
C GLY A 387 -29.77 4.36 9.53
N GLU A 388 -30.94 3.79 9.86
CA GLU A 388 -31.93 3.35 8.88
C GLU A 388 -32.55 4.53 8.12
N GLY A 389 -32.59 4.43 6.79
CA GLY A 389 -33.12 5.46 5.89
C GLY A 389 -32.21 6.69 5.71
N ASP A 390 -31.01 6.71 6.32
CA ASP A 390 -30.00 7.73 6.04
C ASP A 390 -29.37 7.54 4.66
N GLU A 391 -28.72 8.59 4.14
CA GLU A 391 -28.14 8.61 2.81
C GLU A 391 -26.62 8.84 2.86
N ILE A 392 -25.91 8.01 2.11
CA ILE A 392 -24.48 8.14 1.82
C ILE A 392 -24.37 8.49 0.34
N ILE A 393 -23.73 9.61 -0.01
CA ILE A 393 -23.54 10.02 -1.39
C ILE A 393 -22.11 9.69 -1.82
N VAL A 394 -21.96 9.03 -2.98
CA VAL A 394 -20.68 8.82 -3.69
C VAL A 394 -20.80 9.33 -5.12
N SER A 395 -19.72 9.36 -5.91
CA SER A 395 -19.80 9.65 -7.35
C SER A 395 -19.73 8.38 -8.22
N HIS A 396 -20.02 8.50 -9.52
CA HIS A 396 -19.70 7.41 -10.46
C HIS A 396 -18.19 7.18 -10.60
N LEU A 397 -17.36 8.20 -10.36
CA LEU A 397 -15.90 8.20 -10.58
C LEU A 397 -15.12 7.43 -9.50
N GLU A 398 -15.79 6.96 -8.44
CA GLU A 398 -15.13 6.34 -7.31
C GLU A 398 -14.39 5.05 -7.67
N HIS A 399 -13.19 4.93 -7.11
CA HIS A 399 -12.49 3.66 -7.00
C HIS A 399 -13.25 2.73 -6.03
N HIS A 400 -13.19 1.41 -6.21
CA HIS A 400 -13.92 0.43 -5.39
C HIS A 400 -13.66 0.58 -3.87
N ALA A 401 -12.48 1.08 -3.48
CA ALA A 401 -12.15 1.40 -2.09
C ALA A 401 -13.07 2.48 -1.47
N ASN A 402 -13.60 3.39 -2.28
CA ASN A 402 -14.57 4.42 -1.89
C ASN A 402 -16.02 4.06 -2.28
N ILE A 403 -16.31 2.76 -2.50
CA ILE A 403 -17.66 2.25 -2.77
C ILE A 403 -18.00 1.14 -1.77
N VAL A 404 -17.17 0.10 -1.70
CA VAL A 404 -17.47 -1.13 -0.97
C VAL A 404 -17.66 -0.91 0.55
N PRO A 405 -16.88 -0.08 1.25
CA PRO A 405 -17.11 0.18 2.68
C PRO A 405 -18.46 0.83 2.95
N TRP A 406 -18.90 1.74 2.07
CA TRP A 406 -20.20 2.39 2.17
C TRP A 406 -21.36 1.46 1.83
N GLN A 407 -21.20 0.57 0.86
CA GLN A 407 -22.18 -0.49 0.58
C GLN A 407 -22.34 -1.45 1.78
N GLN A 408 -21.23 -1.83 2.43
CA GLN A 408 -21.24 -2.67 3.62
C GLN A 408 -21.96 -1.96 4.80
N LEU A 409 -21.61 -0.70 5.06
CA LEU A 409 -22.27 0.09 6.10
C LEU A 409 -23.77 0.28 5.80
N ALA A 410 -24.13 0.61 4.56
CA ALA A 410 -25.51 0.80 4.14
C ALA A 410 -26.35 -0.47 4.33
N ALA A 411 -25.83 -1.62 3.89
CA ALA A 411 -26.48 -2.92 4.08
C ALA A 411 -26.62 -3.30 5.57
N GLN A 412 -25.63 -2.96 6.40
CA GLN A 412 -25.67 -3.24 7.84
C GLN A 412 -26.65 -2.32 8.60
N LYS A 413 -26.81 -1.07 8.17
CA LYS A 413 -27.56 -0.03 8.89
C LYS A 413 -28.94 0.27 8.33
N GLY A 414 -29.29 -0.26 7.15
CA GLY A 414 -30.52 0.11 6.43
C GLY A 414 -30.44 1.49 5.77
N ALA A 415 -29.23 2.03 5.56
CA ALA A 415 -29.01 3.29 4.85
C ALA A 415 -29.01 3.08 3.33
N ARG A 416 -29.05 4.18 2.57
CA ARG A 416 -29.12 4.19 1.11
C ARG A 416 -27.86 4.80 0.51
N LEU A 417 -27.29 4.13 -0.49
CA LEU A 417 -26.22 4.69 -1.31
C LEU A 417 -26.83 5.47 -2.48
N ARG A 418 -26.49 6.74 -2.61
CA ARG A 418 -26.87 7.63 -3.72
C ARG A 418 -25.62 7.97 -4.54
N VAL A 419 -25.75 8.15 -5.85
CA VAL A 419 -24.60 8.27 -6.76
C VAL A 419 -24.70 9.53 -7.63
N ILE A 420 -23.69 10.41 -7.56
CA ILE A 420 -23.56 11.60 -8.40
C ILE A 420 -23.31 11.16 -9.86
N PRO A 421 -24.15 11.57 -10.83
CA PRO A 421 -23.95 11.23 -12.23
C PRO A 421 -22.82 12.05 -12.88
N VAL A 422 -22.35 11.54 -14.01
CA VAL A 422 -21.37 12.21 -14.88
C VAL A 422 -21.94 12.37 -16.29
N ASP A 423 -21.45 13.40 -16.99
CA ASP A 423 -21.66 13.56 -18.42
C ASP A 423 -20.79 12.58 -19.25
N ASP A 424 -20.89 12.67 -20.57
CA ASP A 424 -20.15 11.81 -21.50
C ASP A 424 -18.68 12.23 -21.68
N SER A 425 -18.24 13.36 -21.12
CA SER A 425 -16.82 13.69 -20.97
C SER A 425 -16.21 13.00 -19.73
N GLY A 426 -17.05 12.65 -18.75
CA GLY A 426 -16.66 12.11 -17.46
C GLY A 426 -16.55 13.16 -16.36
N GLN A 427 -17.14 14.35 -16.55
CA GLN A 427 -17.25 15.40 -15.54
C GLN A 427 -18.48 15.17 -14.66
N VAL A 428 -18.39 15.45 -13.36
CA VAL A 428 -19.53 15.34 -12.43
C VAL A 428 -20.61 16.39 -12.70
N LEU A 429 -21.87 15.96 -12.65
CA LEU A 429 -23.03 16.84 -12.84
C LEU A 429 -23.44 17.48 -11.49
N LEU A 430 -22.89 18.67 -11.21
CA LEU A 430 -23.14 19.39 -9.96
C LEU A 430 -24.63 19.72 -9.72
N ASP A 431 -25.39 20.03 -10.77
CA ASP A 431 -26.84 20.27 -10.63
C ASP A 431 -27.61 19.03 -10.17
N ASP A 432 -27.18 17.84 -10.58
CA ASP A 432 -27.80 16.61 -10.10
C ASP A 432 -27.33 16.26 -8.69
N TYR A 433 -26.06 16.50 -8.35
CA TYR A 433 -25.58 16.40 -6.98
C TYR A 433 -26.37 17.29 -6.00
N ARG A 434 -26.67 18.54 -6.37
CA ARG A 434 -27.52 19.44 -5.57
C ARG A 434 -28.91 18.87 -5.29
N LYS A 435 -29.47 18.07 -6.21
CA LYS A 435 -30.77 17.37 -6.07
C LYS A 435 -30.69 16.07 -5.25
N LEU A 436 -29.49 15.53 -5.03
CA LEU A 436 -29.27 14.34 -4.18
C LEU A 436 -29.17 14.69 -2.70
N LEU A 437 -28.81 15.93 -2.36
CA LEU A 437 -28.64 16.39 -0.98
C LEU A 437 -29.98 16.51 -0.25
N SER A 438 -29.98 16.07 1.00
CA SER A 438 -31.16 15.94 1.87
C SER A 438 -30.75 16.04 3.34
N ASP A 439 -31.72 16.27 4.25
CA ASP A 439 -31.55 16.14 5.71
C ASP A 439 -31.19 14.70 6.16
N ARG A 440 -31.48 13.72 5.29
CA ARG A 440 -31.06 12.32 5.44
C ARG A 440 -29.61 12.09 5.05
N THR A 441 -28.97 13.00 4.30
CA THR A 441 -27.57 12.85 3.90
C THR A 441 -26.66 12.98 5.12
N LYS A 442 -25.88 11.93 5.42
CA LYS A 442 -24.93 11.94 6.55
C LYS A 442 -23.50 12.16 6.12
N ILE A 443 -23.10 11.58 4.98
CA ILE A 443 -21.76 11.76 4.44
C ILE A 443 -21.76 11.75 2.91
N VAL A 444 -20.94 12.62 2.34
CA VAL A 444 -20.60 12.68 0.93
C VAL A 444 -19.14 12.24 0.80
N SER A 445 -18.89 11.15 0.08
CA SER A 445 -17.55 10.57 -0.08
C SER A 445 -17.17 10.55 -1.56
N VAL A 446 -16.25 11.41 -1.96
CA VAL A 446 -15.92 11.63 -3.38
C VAL A 446 -14.41 11.61 -3.64
N THR A 447 -14.00 11.12 -4.80
CA THR A 447 -12.61 11.25 -5.24
C THR A 447 -12.31 12.69 -5.69
N GLN A 448 -11.08 13.16 -5.44
CA GLN A 448 -10.61 14.42 -5.99
C GLN A 448 -10.14 14.28 -7.44
N VAL A 449 -9.56 13.12 -7.81
CA VAL A 449 -9.05 12.82 -9.15
C VAL A 449 -9.35 11.36 -9.48
N SER A 450 -10.15 11.13 -10.52
CA SER A 450 -10.52 9.77 -10.93
C SER A 450 -9.31 8.95 -11.38
N ASN A 451 -9.11 7.77 -10.80
CA ASN A 451 -8.01 6.87 -11.18
C ASN A 451 -8.18 6.23 -12.57
N ALA A 452 -9.39 6.26 -13.12
CA ALA A 452 -9.74 5.66 -14.40
C ALA A 452 -9.82 6.71 -15.51
N LEU A 453 -10.39 7.89 -15.23
CA LEU A 453 -10.59 8.94 -16.25
C LEU A 453 -9.57 10.09 -16.17
N GLY A 454 -8.94 10.27 -15.01
CA GLY A 454 -8.13 11.46 -14.70
C GLY A 454 -8.94 12.70 -14.32
N THR A 455 -10.27 12.70 -14.49
CA THR A 455 -11.16 13.84 -14.18
C THR A 455 -10.85 14.43 -12.81
N VAL A 456 -10.59 15.74 -12.78
CA VAL A 456 -10.49 16.54 -11.56
C VAL A 456 -11.91 16.91 -11.13
N VAL A 457 -12.27 16.50 -9.91
CA VAL A 457 -13.59 16.77 -9.34
C VAL A 457 -13.55 18.13 -8.61
N PRO A 458 -14.57 19.00 -8.76
CA PRO A 458 -14.69 20.27 -8.04
C PRO A 458 -15.05 20.03 -6.55
N VAL A 459 -14.15 19.34 -5.84
CA VAL A 459 -14.39 18.83 -4.48
C VAL A 459 -14.68 19.93 -3.48
N ARG A 460 -14.11 21.14 -3.64
CA ARG A 460 -14.41 22.29 -2.77
C ARG A 460 -15.91 22.63 -2.81
N GLU A 461 -16.50 22.75 -3.99
CA GLU A 461 -17.93 23.06 -4.10
C GLU A 461 -18.79 21.90 -3.57
N ILE A 462 -18.33 20.66 -3.74
CA ILE A 462 -19.01 19.47 -3.19
C ILE A 462 -18.98 19.50 -1.65
N VAL A 463 -17.83 19.78 -1.02
CA VAL A 463 -17.70 19.89 0.44
C VAL A 463 -18.59 21.02 0.96
N GLU A 464 -18.49 22.22 0.37
CA GLU A 464 -19.29 23.38 0.75
C GLU A 464 -20.81 23.10 0.65
N LEU A 465 -21.26 22.35 -0.36
CA LEU A 465 -22.65 21.92 -0.51
C LEU A 465 -23.05 20.84 0.50
N ALA A 466 -22.18 19.85 0.78
CA ALA A 466 -22.41 18.82 1.78
C ALA A 466 -22.63 19.41 3.17
N HIS A 467 -21.77 20.36 3.58
CA HIS A 467 -21.90 21.06 4.86
C HIS A 467 -23.17 21.90 4.96
N ARG A 468 -23.60 22.56 3.86
CA ARG A 468 -24.89 23.27 3.83
C ARG A 468 -26.09 22.34 4.04
N ALA A 469 -25.96 21.05 3.72
CA ALA A 469 -26.96 20.02 4.03
C ALA A 469 -26.77 19.36 5.41
N GLY A 470 -25.76 19.75 6.19
CA GLY A 470 -25.41 19.15 7.48
C GLY A 470 -24.67 17.81 7.38
N ALA A 471 -24.26 17.40 6.19
CA ALA A 471 -23.50 16.18 5.95
C ALA A 471 -21.99 16.41 6.15
N LYS A 472 -21.26 15.34 6.52
CA LYS A 472 -19.79 15.31 6.51
C LYS A 472 -19.25 15.05 5.11
N ALA A 473 -18.00 15.43 4.84
CA ALA A 473 -17.34 15.20 3.55
C ALA A 473 -16.02 14.42 3.69
N LEU A 474 -15.89 13.31 2.97
CA LEU A 474 -14.63 12.59 2.77
C LEU A 474 -14.13 12.78 1.34
N VAL A 475 -12.85 13.10 1.20
CA VAL A 475 -12.17 13.26 -0.08
C VAL A 475 -11.14 12.14 -0.28
N ASP A 476 -11.36 11.27 -1.28
CA ASP A 476 -10.35 10.31 -1.74
C ASP A 476 -9.33 11.03 -2.64
N GLY A 477 -8.22 11.40 -2.03
CA GLY A 477 -7.07 12.06 -2.65
C GLY A 477 -5.98 11.11 -3.13
N ALA A 478 -6.26 9.80 -3.29
CA ALA A 478 -5.24 8.81 -3.63
C ALA A 478 -4.51 9.08 -4.95
N GLN A 479 -5.08 9.86 -5.87
CA GLN A 479 -4.41 10.30 -7.10
C GLN A 479 -4.03 11.78 -7.07
N SER A 480 -4.83 12.67 -6.47
CA SER A 480 -4.55 14.11 -6.47
C SER A 480 -3.23 14.45 -5.78
N ILE A 481 -2.90 13.72 -4.71
CA ILE A 481 -1.71 13.95 -3.87
C ILE A 481 -0.39 13.99 -4.66
N SER A 482 -0.30 13.32 -5.82
CA SER A 482 0.89 13.26 -6.69
C SER A 482 0.86 14.21 -7.89
N HIS A 483 -0.29 14.81 -8.19
CA HIS A 483 -0.54 15.53 -9.44
C HIS A 483 -0.95 16.99 -9.25
N MET A 484 -1.32 17.40 -8.03
CA MET A 484 -1.73 18.78 -7.71
C MET A 484 -1.50 19.11 -6.23
N ARG A 485 -1.42 20.41 -5.94
CA ARG A 485 -1.39 20.91 -4.55
C ARG A 485 -2.68 20.52 -3.82
N VAL A 486 -2.54 20.05 -2.59
CA VAL A 486 -3.66 19.76 -1.67
C VAL A 486 -3.58 20.71 -0.50
N ASP A 487 -4.71 21.34 -0.18
CA ASP A 487 -4.88 22.17 1.01
C ASP A 487 -6.19 21.76 1.70
N VAL A 488 -6.09 20.95 2.75
CA VAL A 488 -7.28 20.39 3.42
C VAL A 488 -8.08 21.44 4.19
N GLN A 489 -7.42 22.53 4.63
CA GLN A 489 -8.09 23.68 5.26
C GLN A 489 -8.89 24.48 4.23
N ALA A 490 -8.32 24.77 3.05
CA ALA A 490 -9.01 25.49 1.98
C ALA A 490 -10.10 24.66 1.28
N LEU A 491 -9.99 23.32 1.31
CA LEU A 491 -11.04 22.39 0.89
C LEU A 491 -12.15 22.23 1.94
N ASP A 492 -11.87 22.58 3.19
CA ASP A 492 -12.69 22.36 4.40
C ASP A 492 -13.15 20.90 4.64
N ALA A 493 -12.50 19.91 3.99
CA ALA A 493 -12.92 18.51 4.07
C ALA A 493 -12.87 17.98 5.51
N ASP A 494 -13.89 17.21 5.93
CA ASP A 494 -13.87 16.58 7.26
C ASP A 494 -12.88 15.42 7.33
N PHE A 495 -12.67 14.74 6.20
CA PHE A 495 -11.65 13.71 6.02
C PHE A 495 -10.97 13.86 4.65
N PHE A 496 -9.65 13.64 4.60
CA PHE A 496 -8.89 13.53 3.36
C PHE A 496 -7.96 12.32 3.44
N VAL A 497 -7.94 11.47 2.40
CA VAL A 497 -7.26 10.16 2.48
C VAL A 497 -6.35 9.89 1.28
N PHE A 498 -5.15 9.35 1.52
CA PHE A 498 -4.22 8.98 0.44
C PHE A 498 -3.31 7.79 0.77
N SER A 499 -2.67 7.23 -0.27
CA SER A 499 -1.74 6.10 -0.18
C SER A 499 -0.31 6.53 -0.50
N GLY A 500 0.66 6.16 0.35
CA GLY A 500 2.07 6.50 0.17
C GLY A 500 2.67 5.98 -1.14
N HIS A 501 2.26 4.77 -1.56
CA HIS A 501 2.80 4.14 -2.77
C HIS A 501 2.44 4.83 -4.10
N LYS A 502 1.50 5.79 -4.07
CA LYS A 502 1.15 6.63 -5.22
C LYS A 502 1.88 7.98 -5.20
N ILE A 503 2.29 8.45 -4.04
CA ILE A 503 3.13 9.65 -3.86
C ILE A 503 4.62 9.31 -3.73
N TYR A 504 5.11 8.38 -4.56
CA TYR A 504 6.53 7.97 -4.65
C TYR A 504 7.14 7.37 -3.38
N GLY A 505 6.33 7.22 -2.32
CA GLY A 505 6.70 6.62 -1.04
C GLY A 505 6.49 5.11 -1.01
N PRO A 506 6.73 4.47 0.15
CA PRO A 506 6.71 3.02 0.29
C PRO A 506 5.32 2.39 0.09
N THR A 507 5.30 1.07 -0.05
CA THR A 507 4.06 0.27 0.05
C THR A 507 3.60 0.14 1.49
N GLY A 508 2.34 -0.21 1.73
CA GLY A 508 1.87 -0.53 3.08
C GLY A 508 1.77 0.65 4.06
N ILE A 509 1.80 1.88 3.54
CA ILE A 509 1.58 3.11 4.29
C ILE A 509 0.63 4.05 3.53
N GLY A 510 -0.16 4.81 4.28
CA GLY A 510 -1.09 5.83 3.83
C GLY A 510 -1.61 6.63 5.02
N VAL A 511 -2.51 7.56 4.75
CA VAL A 511 -2.90 8.61 5.68
C VAL A 511 -4.42 8.79 5.68
N VAL A 512 -4.97 8.97 6.88
CA VAL A 512 -6.22 9.72 7.12
C VAL A 512 -5.81 11.08 7.69
N TYR A 513 -6.14 12.16 6.99
CA TYR A 513 -6.43 13.43 7.64
C TYR A 513 -7.89 13.40 8.10
N GLY A 514 -8.16 13.86 9.31
CA GLY A 514 -9.51 14.19 9.75
C GLY A 514 -9.50 15.41 10.66
N LYS A 515 -10.50 16.28 10.53
CA LYS A 515 -10.64 17.45 11.40
C LYS A 515 -10.62 17.03 12.87
N ARG A 516 -9.87 17.76 13.70
CA ARG A 516 -9.64 17.43 15.12
C ARG A 516 -10.92 17.05 15.86
N GLU A 517 -11.95 17.89 15.79
CA GLU A 517 -13.22 17.69 16.50
C GLU A 517 -14.00 16.47 16.01
N VAL A 518 -13.81 16.07 14.75
CA VAL A 518 -14.42 14.87 14.18
C VAL A 518 -13.69 13.61 14.69
N LEU A 519 -12.35 13.63 14.70
CA LEU A 519 -11.54 12.53 15.23
C LEU A 519 -11.69 12.35 16.75
N GLU A 520 -11.86 13.43 17.51
CA GLU A 520 -12.08 13.39 18.96
C GLU A 520 -13.43 12.75 19.32
N ALA A 521 -14.48 12.97 18.51
CA ALA A 521 -15.81 12.38 18.70
C ALA A 521 -15.93 10.91 18.26
N MET A 522 -15.00 10.45 17.41
CA MET A 522 -15.01 9.10 16.82
C MET A 522 -14.61 8.01 17.82
N PRO A 523 -15.33 6.88 17.89
CA PRO A 523 -14.92 5.71 18.67
C PRO A 523 -13.71 5.00 18.03
N PRO A 524 -12.88 4.28 18.80
CA PRO A 524 -11.78 3.50 18.22
C PRO A 524 -12.30 2.43 17.24
N TRP A 525 -11.51 2.12 16.20
CA TRP A 525 -11.85 1.08 15.22
C TRP A 525 -11.14 -0.26 15.52
N GLN A 526 -9.81 -0.26 15.53
CA GLN A 526 -9.00 -1.41 15.91
C GLN A 526 -8.59 -1.28 17.38
N GLY A 527 -8.62 -2.38 18.13
CA GLY A 527 -8.25 -2.42 19.55
C GLY A 527 -6.95 -3.19 19.77
N GLY A 528 -6.08 -2.68 20.65
CA GLY A 528 -4.80 -3.29 20.99
C GLY A 528 -3.91 -2.33 21.77
N GLY A 529 -2.63 -2.65 21.95
CA GLY A 529 -1.67 -1.69 22.53
C GLY A 529 -1.55 -0.41 21.69
N ASN A 530 -0.81 0.58 22.18
CA ASN A 530 -0.57 1.89 21.55
C ASN A 530 -1.75 2.86 21.48
N MET A 531 -2.98 2.38 21.37
CA MET A 531 -4.20 3.21 21.33
C MET A 531 -4.90 3.37 22.70
N ILE A 532 -4.32 2.78 23.75
CA ILE A 532 -4.84 2.69 25.12
C ILE A 532 -4.01 3.57 26.06
N GLU A 533 -4.70 4.35 26.89
CA GLU A 533 -4.13 5.11 28.00
C GLU A 533 -4.07 4.26 29.28
N ASP A 534 -5.15 3.54 29.60
CA ASP A 534 -5.25 2.64 30.75
C ASP A 534 -6.13 1.43 30.44
N VAL A 535 -5.83 0.27 31.03
CA VAL A 535 -6.58 -0.98 30.83
C VAL A 535 -6.62 -1.85 32.08
N THR A 536 -7.84 -2.15 32.53
CA THR A 536 -8.16 -3.19 33.50
C THR A 536 -9.04 -4.26 32.83
N PHE A 537 -9.41 -5.32 33.55
CA PHE A 537 -10.36 -6.33 33.02
C PHE A 537 -11.79 -5.79 32.90
N GLU A 538 -12.12 -4.74 33.66
CA GLU A 538 -13.45 -4.14 33.75
C GLU A 538 -13.62 -2.94 32.80
N ARG A 539 -12.53 -2.25 32.44
CA ARG A 539 -12.56 -1.00 31.67
C ARG A 539 -11.28 -0.76 30.86
N THR A 540 -11.44 -0.14 29.69
CA THR A 540 -10.34 0.46 28.92
C THR A 540 -10.57 1.96 28.79
N VAL A 541 -9.50 2.74 28.89
CA VAL A 541 -9.46 4.18 28.55
C VAL A 541 -8.56 4.33 27.32
N PHE A 542 -9.05 5.03 26.31
CA PHE A 542 -8.35 5.23 25.04
C PHE A 542 -7.69 6.59 24.97
N HIS A 543 -6.54 6.67 24.30
CA HIS A 543 -5.90 7.96 24.01
C HIS A 543 -6.79 8.86 23.12
N GLY A 544 -6.39 10.12 22.98
CA GLY A 544 -6.89 11.01 21.93
C GLY A 544 -6.41 10.59 20.53
N PRO A 545 -6.93 11.22 19.46
CA PRO A 545 -6.30 11.16 18.15
C PRO A 545 -4.88 11.77 18.20
N PRO A 546 -3.94 11.30 17.36
CA PRO A 546 -4.13 10.27 16.35
C PRO A 546 -3.99 8.84 16.92
N ALA A 547 -3.34 8.70 18.08
CA ALA A 547 -2.98 7.41 18.69
C ALA A 547 -4.16 6.46 18.90
N ARG A 548 -5.37 6.97 19.19
CA ARG A 548 -6.64 6.19 19.28
C ARG A 548 -6.86 5.24 18.09
N PHE A 549 -6.35 5.60 16.92
CA PHE A 549 -6.57 4.89 15.66
C PHE A 549 -5.34 4.09 15.18
N GLU A 550 -4.20 4.21 15.86
CA GLU A 550 -2.93 3.55 15.52
C GLU A 550 -2.68 2.36 16.46
N ALA A 551 -3.53 1.34 16.36
CA ALA A 551 -3.50 0.17 17.22
C ALA A 551 -2.29 -0.76 16.91
N GLY A 552 -1.60 -1.22 17.95
CA GLY A 552 -0.43 -2.09 17.84
C GLY A 552 0.86 -1.36 17.48
N THR A 553 1.84 -2.10 16.95
CA THR A 553 3.05 -1.50 16.37
C THR A 553 2.73 -1.09 14.94
N GLY A 554 2.73 0.22 14.66
CA GLY A 554 2.49 0.76 13.32
C GLY A 554 3.62 0.48 12.32
N ASN A 555 3.43 0.90 11.07
CA ASN A 555 4.43 0.74 10.03
C ASN A 555 5.46 1.89 10.07
N ILE A 556 6.36 1.84 11.06
CA ILE A 556 7.25 2.94 11.44
C ILE A 556 8.19 3.33 10.30
N ALA A 557 8.91 2.37 9.73
CA ALA A 557 9.89 2.63 8.67
C ALA A 557 9.23 3.22 7.41
N ASP A 558 8.06 2.70 7.01
CA ASP A 558 7.39 3.18 5.80
C ASP A 558 6.73 4.56 5.99
N ALA A 559 6.29 4.91 7.21
CA ALA A 559 5.92 6.29 7.53
C ALA A 559 7.13 7.24 7.39
N VAL A 560 8.29 6.83 7.90
CA VAL A 560 9.55 7.58 7.74
C VAL A 560 9.96 7.71 6.26
N GLY A 561 9.81 6.65 5.47
CA GLY A 561 10.04 6.68 4.01
C GLY A 561 9.01 7.52 3.25
N LEU A 562 7.75 7.58 3.71
CA LEU A 562 6.72 8.48 3.17
C LEU A 562 7.10 9.94 3.43
N GLY A 563 7.63 10.29 4.61
CA GLY A 563 8.17 11.62 4.89
C GLY A 563 9.20 12.05 3.84
N ALA A 564 10.20 11.22 3.57
CA ALA A 564 11.21 11.48 2.54
C ALA A 564 10.64 11.61 1.11
N ALA A 565 9.55 10.91 0.80
CA ALA A 565 8.88 11.02 -0.49
C ALA A 565 8.15 12.36 -0.66
N LEU A 566 7.49 12.83 0.40
CA LEU A 566 6.83 14.15 0.44
C LEU A 566 7.85 15.29 0.41
N ASP A 567 8.98 15.16 1.11
CA ASP A 567 10.09 16.12 1.04
C ASP A 567 10.72 16.15 -0.36
N TYR A 568 10.85 14.99 -1.02
CA TYR A 568 11.31 14.91 -2.42
C TYR A 568 10.38 15.67 -3.37
N VAL A 569 9.07 15.40 -3.30
CA VAL A 569 8.06 16.09 -4.13
C VAL A 569 8.02 17.59 -3.84
N SER A 570 8.11 17.97 -2.57
CA SER A 570 8.18 19.39 -2.15
C SER A 570 9.41 20.10 -2.71
N ARG A 571 10.56 19.42 -2.79
CA ARG A 571 11.81 19.95 -3.35
C ARG A 571 11.74 20.16 -4.87
N VAL A 572 11.03 19.30 -5.60
CA VAL A 572 10.74 19.48 -7.03
C VAL A 572 9.69 20.58 -7.25
N GLY A 573 8.74 20.71 -6.32
CA GLY A 573 7.61 21.63 -6.34
C GLY A 573 6.40 20.99 -7.03
N ILE A 574 5.31 20.81 -6.29
CA ILE A 574 4.10 20.14 -6.80
C ILE A 574 3.45 20.94 -7.94
N GLU A 575 3.63 22.26 -7.96
CA GLU A 575 3.18 23.18 -9.00
C GLU A 575 4.03 23.06 -10.29
N ASN A 576 5.32 22.70 -10.17
CA ASN A 576 6.16 22.38 -11.34
C ASN A 576 5.79 21.02 -11.92
N ILE A 577 5.55 20.04 -11.05
CA ILE A 577 5.06 18.70 -11.39
C ILE A 577 3.73 18.80 -12.15
N ALA A 578 2.74 19.47 -11.57
CA ALA A 578 1.41 19.64 -12.16
C ALA A 578 1.47 20.29 -13.54
N ARG A 579 2.31 21.34 -13.71
CA ARG A 579 2.53 21.98 -15.01
C ARG A 579 3.14 21.02 -16.03
N TYR A 580 4.23 20.34 -15.68
CA TYR A 580 4.90 19.42 -16.60
C TYR A 580 4.02 18.22 -16.98
N GLU A 581 3.32 17.62 -16.01
CA GLU A 581 2.40 16.50 -16.26
C GLU A 581 1.19 16.92 -17.09
N HIS A 582 0.68 18.16 -16.93
CA HIS A 582 -0.37 18.71 -17.77
C HIS A 582 0.11 18.93 -19.21
N ASP A 583 1.27 19.57 -19.41
CA ASP A 583 1.83 19.80 -20.74
C ASP A 583 2.13 18.46 -21.45
N LEU A 584 2.63 17.44 -20.72
CA LEU A 584 2.86 16.08 -21.22
C LEU A 584 1.54 15.34 -21.55
N LEU A 585 0.50 15.50 -20.74
CA LEU A 585 -0.84 14.95 -21.02
C LEU A 585 -1.46 15.60 -22.25
N GLY A 586 -1.29 16.92 -22.41
CA GLY A 586 -1.71 17.67 -23.59
C GLY A 586 -1.04 17.13 -24.86
N TYR A 587 0.29 16.99 -24.83
CA TYR A 587 1.05 16.34 -25.89
C TYR A 587 0.50 14.94 -26.20
N ALA A 588 0.43 14.05 -25.21
CA ALA A 588 0.00 12.66 -25.39
C ALA A 588 -1.43 12.54 -25.92
N THR A 589 -2.33 13.41 -25.48
CA THR A 589 -3.70 13.50 -26.01
C THR A 589 -3.68 13.91 -27.48
N SER A 590 -2.89 14.93 -27.85
CA SER A 590 -2.80 15.43 -29.23
C SER A 590 -2.26 14.40 -30.24
N VAL A 591 -1.33 13.52 -29.83
CA VAL A 591 -0.73 12.51 -30.72
C VAL A 591 -1.47 11.17 -30.74
N LEU A 592 -2.19 10.82 -29.67
CA LEU A 592 -2.96 9.57 -29.56
C LEU A 592 -4.40 9.69 -30.08
N ALA A 593 -5.10 10.81 -29.82
CA ALA A 593 -6.50 10.98 -30.24
C ALA A 593 -6.74 10.88 -31.76
N PRO A 594 -5.83 11.34 -32.66
CA PRO A 594 -6.01 11.20 -34.10
C PRO A 594 -5.76 9.78 -34.65
N VAL A 595 -5.32 8.83 -33.83
CA VAL A 595 -5.01 7.47 -34.30
C VAL A 595 -6.31 6.72 -34.64
N ALA A 596 -6.39 6.19 -35.86
CA ALA A 596 -7.59 5.51 -36.35
C ALA A 596 -8.06 4.41 -35.39
N GLY A 597 -9.37 4.39 -35.09
CA GLY A 597 -9.97 3.41 -34.19
C GLY A 597 -9.74 3.66 -32.69
N VAL A 598 -8.91 4.62 -32.28
CA VAL A 598 -8.79 5.00 -30.87
C VAL A 598 -10.05 5.76 -30.42
N ARG A 599 -10.56 5.40 -29.24
CA ARG A 599 -11.53 6.21 -28.49
C ARG A 599 -10.98 6.45 -27.09
N LEU A 600 -10.76 7.72 -26.75
CA LEU A 600 -10.42 8.11 -25.38
C LEU A 600 -11.63 7.92 -24.44
N VAL A 601 -11.35 7.67 -23.17
CA VAL A 601 -12.34 7.46 -22.10
C VAL A 601 -11.96 8.38 -20.95
N GLY A 602 -12.78 9.39 -20.67
CA GLY A 602 -12.41 10.51 -19.80
C GLY A 602 -11.73 11.62 -20.59
N THR A 603 -12.56 12.57 -21.06
CA THR A 603 -12.18 13.77 -21.81
C THR A 603 -12.73 15.04 -21.16
N ALA A 604 -12.93 15.00 -19.84
CA ALA A 604 -13.20 16.18 -19.03
C ALA A 604 -12.12 17.24 -19.23
N ARG A 605 -12.51 18.53 -19.17
CA ARG A 605 -11.61 19.68 -19.35
C ARG A 605 -10.42 19.63 -18.39
N ASP A 606 -10.73 19.48 -17.10
CA ASP A 606 -9.73 19.49 -16.03
C ASP A 606 -9.38 18.04 -15.66
N LYS A 607 -8.14 17.66 -15.94
CA LYS A 607 -7.71 16.28 -15.95
C LYS A 607 -6.26 16.12 -15.49
N ALA A 608 -6.04 15.24 -14.53
CA ALA A 608 -4.71 14.71 -14.21
C ALA A 608 -4.23 13.74 -15.30
N SER A 609 -2.96 13.32 -15.19
CA SER A 609 -2.14 12.60 -16.17
C SER A 609 -2.58 11.16 -16.51
N VAL A 610 -3.86 10.90 -16.70
CA VAL A 610 -4.45 9.59 -17.07
C VAL A 610 -5.01 9.65 -18.49
N LEU A 611 -4.62 8.71 -19.35
CA LEU A 611 -4.97 8.70 -20.77
C LEU A 611 -5.70 7.41 -21.18
N SER A 612 -6.75 7.06 -20.44
CA SER A 612 -7.53 5.85 -20.73
C SER A 612 -8.13 5.85 -22.13
N PHE A 613 -8.02 4.71 -22.83
CA PHE A 613 -8.53 4.53 -24.18
C PHE A 613 -8.97 3.08 -24.47
N VAL A 614 -9.68 2.91 -25.57
CA VAL A 614 -9.93 1.63 -26.24
C VAL A 614 -9.56 1.75 -27.72
N LEU A 615 -9.21 0.63 -28.36
CA LEU A 615 -8.86 0.57 -29.77
C LEU A 615 -9.84 -0.35 -30.50
N LYS A 616 -10.51 0.17 -31.54
CA LYS A 616 -11.44 -0.60 -32.38
C LYS A 616 -10.73 -1.83 -32.98
N GLY A 617 -11.40 -2.98 -32.92
CA GLY A 617 -10.88 -4.24 -33.47
C GLY A 617 -9.96 -5.02 -32.53
N TYR A 618 -9.61 -4.47 -31.36
CA TYR A 618 -8.71 -5.11 -30.39
C TYR A 618 -9.33 -5.14 -28.99
N THR A 619 -9.08 -6.22 -28.26
CA THR A 619 -9.30 -6.26 -26.81
C THR A 619 -8.24 -5.44 -26.08
N THR A 620 -8.56 -4.97 -24.87
CA THR A 620 -7.60 -4.24 -24.03
C THR A 620 -6.39 -5.09 -23.63
N ALA A 621 -6.58 -6.41 -23.52
CA ALA A 621 -5.52 -7.36 -23.22
C ALA A 621 -4.50 -7.47 -24.38
N GLU A 622 -4.96 -7.58 -25.63
CA GLU A 622 -4.08 -7.63 -26.81
C GLU A 622 -3.26 -6.34 -26.96
N VAL A 623 -3.88 -5.18 -26.75
CA VAL A 623 -3.17 -3.88 -26.76
C VAL A 623 -2.14 -3.81 -25.63
N GLY A 624 -2.50 -4.25 -24.42
CA GLY A 624 -1.59 -4.29 -23.27
C GLY A 624 -0.41 -5.25 -23.48
N GLN A 625 -0.64 -6.40 -24.10
CA GLN A 625 0.42 -7.35 -24.46
C GLN A 625 1.36 -6.75 -25.51
N ALA A 626 0.84 -6.18 -26.60
CA ALA A 626 1.64 -5.57 -27.65
C ALA A 626 2.50 -4.38 -27.17
N LEU A 627 2.04 -3.66 -26.13
CA LEU A 627 2.82 -2.63 -25.44
C LEU A 627 3.90 -3.24 -24.52
N SER A 628 3.58 -4.30 -23.78
CA SER A 628 4.54 -5.02 -22.91
C SER A 628 5.70 -5.64 -23.71
N GLU A 629 5.41 -6.20 -24.90
CA GLU A 629 6.42 -6.69 -25.86
C GLU A 629 7.40 -5.59 -26.32
N GLU A 630 7.05 -4.31 -26.12
CA GLU A 630 7.84 -3.13 -26.47
C GLU A 630 8.51 -2.47 -25.24
N GLY A 631 8.40 -3.09 -24.06
CA GLY A 631 8.92 -2.55 -22.80
C GLY A 631 7.99 -1.52 -22.14
N ILE A 632 6.78 -1.33 -22.67
CA ILE A 632 5.83 -0.29 -22.24
C ILE A 632 4.81 -0.87 -21.27
N ALA A 633 4.95 -0.53 -19.99
CA ALA A 633 4.05 -0.96 -18.92
C ALA A 633 2.83 -0.04 -18.81
N VAL A 634 1.66 -0.56 -19.20
CA VAL A 634 0.34 0.06 -19.00
C VAL A 634 -0.59 -0.92 -18.27
N ARG A 635 -1.68 -0.43 -17.69
CA ARG A 635 -2.73 -1.32 -17.15
C ARG A 635 -3.85 -1.51 -18.16
N ALA A 636 -4.20 -2.76 -18.45
CA ALA A 636 -5.40 -3.14 -19.18
C ALA A 636 -6.39 -3.81 -18.21
N GLY A 637 -7.65 -3.35 -18.19
CA GLY A 637 -8.67 -3.93 -17.33
C GLY A 637 -9.67 -2.90 -16.80
N HIS A 638 -10.30 -3.22 -15.67
CA HIS A 638 -11.38 -2.43 -15.08
C HIS A 638 -10.91 -1.36 -14.07
N HIS A 639 -9.60 -1.24 -13.82
CA HIS A 639 -8.95 -0.26 -12.92
C HIS A 639 -9.56 -0.12 -11.52
N CYS A 640 -10.21 -1.16 -11.00
CA CYS A 640 -11.03 -1.08 -9.77
C CYS A 640 -12.04 0.08 -9.79
N ALA A 641 -12.63 0.35 -10.97
CA ALA A 641 -13.61 1.41 -11.22
C ALA A 641 -14.67 0.92 -12.24
N GLN A 642 -15.26 -0.26 -12.00
CA GLN A 642 -16.24 -0.86 -12.93
C GLN A 642 -17.49 0.02 -13.20
N PRO A 643 -18.07 0.73 -12.21
CA PRO A 643 -19.28 1.53 -12.45
C PRO A 643 -19.09 2.64 -13.48
N ILE A 644 -17.96 3.37 -13.44
CA ILE A 644 -17.68 4.42 -14.43
C ILE A 644 -17.42 3.82 -15.83
N LEU A 645 -16.68 2.72 -15.93
CA LEU A 645 -16.46 2.09 -17.23
C LEU A 645 -17.79 1.62 -17.84
N ARG A 646 -18.70 1.04 -17.03
CA ARG A 646 -20.03 0.63 -17.47
C ARG A 646 -20.90 1.81 -17.92
N ARG A 647 -20.82 2.96 -17.25
CA ARG A 647 -21.45 4.23 -17.70
C ARG A 647 -20.93 4.71 -19.07
N PHE A 648 -19.71 4.29 -19.46
CA PHE A 648 -19.10 4.52 -20.78
C PHE A 648 -19.26 3.33 -21.76
N GLY A 649 -20.10 2.33 -21.42
CA GLY A 649 -20.34 1.14 -22.24
C GLY A 649 -19.17 0.15 -22.31
N LEU A 650 -18.33 0.10 -21.28
CA LEU A 650 -17.10 -0.70 -21.23
C LEU A 650 -17.01 -1.54 -19.94
N GLU A 651 -16.42 -2.73 -20.04
CA GLU A 651 -15.93 -3.48 -18.86
C GLU A 651 -14.45 -3.21 -18.57
N ALA A 652 -13.70 -2.77 -19.58
CA ALA A 652 -12.25 -2.52 -19.48
C ALA A 652 -11.79 -1.38 -20.40
N SER A 653 -10.66 -0.78 -20.07
CA SER A 653 -9.88 0.12 -20.93
C SER A 653 -8.38 -0.15 -20.79
N VAL A 654 -7.58 0.35 -21.74
CA VAL A 654 -6.12 0.48 -21.58
C VAL A 654 -5.84 1.83 -20.95
N ARG A 655 -5.05 1.86 -19.88
CA ARG A 655 -4.73 3.07 -19.12
C ARG A 655 -3.21 3.25 -19.01
N PRO A 656 -2.62 4.01 -19.94
CA PRO A 656 -1.43 4.80 -19.67
C PRO A 656 -1.78 5.87 -18.62
N SER A 657 -0.90 6.02 -17.65
CA SER A 657 -0.95 7.03 -16.59
C SER A 657 0.46 7.53 -16.38
N LEU A 658 0.66 8.83 -16.56
CA LEU A 658 1.98 9.46 -16.65
C LEU A 658 2.35 10.08 -15.30
N ALA A 659 3.64 10.20 -15.03
CA ALA A 659 4.19 10.93 -13.90
C ALA A 659 5.27 11.90 -14.40
N PHE A 660 5.70 12.82 -13.54
CA PHE A 660 6.66 13.87 -13.89
C PHE A 660 8.05 13.37 -14.35
N TYR A 661 8.38 12.10 -14.16
CA TYR A 661 9.58 11.48 -14.73
C TYR A 661 9.39 10.92 -16.14
N ASN A 662 8.18 10.92 -16.69
CA ASN A 662 7.90 10.45 -18.06
C ASN A 662 8.21 11.51 -19.12
N THR A 663 8.39 11.10 -20.37
CA THR A 663 8.83 11.98 -21.48
C THR A 663 7.95 11.88 -22.73
N CYS A 664 8.07 12.84 -23.65
CA CYS A 664 7.43 12.80 -24.97
C CYS A 664 7.91 11.59 -25.80
N ASP A 665 9.19 11.25 -25.78
CA ASP A 665 9.74 10.10 -26.51
C ASP A 665 9.09 8.77 -26.08
N GLU A 666 8.81 8.63 -24.78
CA GLU A 666 8.08 7.48 -24.23
C GLU A 666 6.62 7.44 -24.71
N VAL A 667 5.99 8.60 -24.85
CA VAL A 667 4.63 8.73 -25.38
C VAL A 667 4.60 8.38 -26.87
N ASP A 668 5.59 8.83 -27.64
CA ASP A 668 5.73 8.52 -29.07
C ASP A 668 5.96 7.03 -29.30
N ALA A 669 6.75 6.37 -28.45
CA ALA A 669 6.92 4.92 -28.47
C ALA A 669 5.57 4.19 -28.27
N LEU A 670 4.74 4.61 -27.30
CA LEU A 670 3.39 4.05 -27.11
C LEU A 670 2.51 4.29 -28.35
N VAL A 671 2.50 5.51 -28.88
CA VAL A 671 1.67 5.88 -30.02
C VAL A 671 2.09 5.13 -31.29
N ALA A 672 3.39 4.86 -31.48
CA ALA A 672 3.89 4.05 -32.59
C ALA A 672 3.33 2.61 -32.54
N VAL A 673 3.25 1.99 -31.34
CA VAL A 673 2.64 0.67 -31.15
C VAL A 673 1.14 0.70 -31.46
N VAL A 674 0.41 1.69 -30.94
CA VAL A 674 -1.04 1.81 -31.19
C VAL A 674 -1.33 2.06 -32.67
N ARG A 675 -0.55 2.90 -33.37
CA ARG A 675 -0.66 3.12 -34.82
C ARG A 675 -0.41 1.84 -35.62
N ARG A 676 0.57 1.01 -35.22
CA ARG A 676 0.89 -0.27 -35.86
C ARG A 676 -0.19 -1.34 -35.67
N LEU A 677 -0.94 -1.29 -34.56
CA LEU A 677 -2.15 -2.11 -34.38
C LEU A 677 -3.29 -1.56 -35.25
N ALA A 678 -3.55 -0.25 -35.19
CA ALA A 678 -4.58 0.42 -35.97
C ALA A 678 -4.42 0.28 -37.50
N SER A 679 -3.21 0.00 -38.01
CA SER A 679 -2.97 -0.25 -39.44
C SER A 679 -3.13 -1.73 -39.86
N ARG A 680 -3.50 -2.63 -38.94
CA ARG A 680 -3.64 -4.08 -39.19
C ARG A 680 -5.08 -4.59 -39.14
N GLY A 681 -6.03 -3.80 -38.65
CA GLY A 681 -7.47 -4.10 -38.57
C GLY A 681 -8.32 -3.06 -39.27
#